data_AF-A0A8C4RNC5-F1
#
_entry.id   AF-A0A8C4RNC5-F1
#
_cell.length_a   1.000
_cell.length_b   1.000
_cell.length_c   1.000
_cell.angle_alpha   90.00
_cell.angle_beta   90.00
_cell.angle_gamma   90.00
#
_symmetry.space_group_name_H-M   'P 1'
#
loop_
_entity.id
_entity.type
_entity.pdbx_description
1 polymer ?
#
loop_
_entity_poly.entity_id
_entity_poly.type
_entity_poly.pdbx_seq_one_letter_code
_entity_poly.pdbx_strand_id
1 'polypeptide(L)'
;DGCDVLAAAVLGFIHRDFSMETGDATFLLQRWGLNTYLYGPKDDLKHRMLWREMYLEEEAVHLKALIQAAHACGLQFIYALSPGQDIIFSNSYDVVLLKRKLRQVAGLGCKAFAILFDDIDHTLCQVDKDVFSSFAHAQVSVANEIFQYLEEPCTFLFCPTEYCNSLCYPCLAKSAYLKTIGEELLPGIGVIWTGTKVISKELTEESIKEVQEVLQRRPLIWDNLHANDYDSKIVFLGPFKGRPIGLGPHLQGLLLNPNCEFEANFIPIHTLGSWFRSIHRMRKHSASASKEESGAYCPEEALSRALQDWTEEIGKSVLPGAPDVISNETATVWKPCEIGEDREQETQVLTQLDSASQELEASHETPGLTDLRLLVGLFYLPYEHGDKAQHLLKEFQWLKANSSCISIAVKKDMTSYHIFSLFLQVDEWRSRALHFKQECDNLLHLHSRIIKSTNRAFLYDLYPYVWDVRNTTLLAKAFVLWLGDLFIPFPLICDVLLLSHSTVGPLLHLSPEYSFILEDDRGLCGYALGVMDVKSFIKNCEATWFPAMREKYPQASYTEVSAHFDRNRLATYPDSLLYHFPSLVHVEVLPDVLDSSVARCLATCLLLALKVNGSQGVFCEMLPTDQLHLEFFTKLGFLEIFRSDAVHHEDIVLGRLL
;
A
#
# COMPACT_ATOMS: atom_id res chain seq x y z
N ASP A 1 32.28 -4.29 31.90
CA ASP A 1 31.69 -5.54 31.43
C ASP A 1 30.49 -5.30 30.52
N GLY A 2 30.69 -5.46 29.20
CA GLY A 2 29.76 -6.20 28.34
C GLY A 2 28.50 -5.59 27.73
N CYS A 3 28.25 -4.27 27.73
CA CYS A 3 27.16 -3.72 26.90
C CYS A 3 27.68 -3.39 25.49
N ASP A 4 27.73 -4.42 24.63
CA ASP A 4 27.77 -4.26 23.18
C ASP A 4 26.63 -3.32 22.72
N VAL A 5 26.78 -2.67 21.56
CA VAL A 5 25.66 -1.88 20.99
C VAL A 5 24.54 -2.88 20.72
N LEU A 6 23.52 -2.79 21.56
CA LEU A 6 22.36 -3.65 21.51
C LEU A 6 21.57 -3.26 20.27
N ALA A 7 20.95 -4.27 19.65
CA ALA A 7 19.81 -4.13 18.78
C ALA A 7 20.02 -3.32 17.49
N ALA A 8 20.22 -4.04 16.39
CA ALA A 8 19.50 -3.69 15.18
C ALA A 8 18.35 -4.69 15.05
N ALA A 9 17.11 -4.19 15.02
CA ALA A 9 15.88 -5.00 15.10
C ALA A 9 14.84 -4.51 14.12
N VAL A 10 13.85 -5.36 13.85
CA VAL A 10 12.59 -4.98 13.23
C VAL A 10 11.51 -4.94 14.30
N LEU A 11 10.71 -3.88 14.28
CA LEU A 11 9.48 -3.74 15.04
C LEU A 11 8.38 -4.54 14.33
N GLY A 12 7.70 -5.41 15.06
CA GLY A 12 6.81 -6.41 14.48
C GLY A 12 5.65 -5.84 13.67
N PHE A 13 5.60 -6.21 12.38
CA PHE A 13 4.37 -6.29 11.59
C PHE A 13 3.57 -7.49 12.01
N ILE A 14 2.26 -7.33 12.11
CA ILE A 14 1.32 -8.40 11.79
C ILE A 14 0.07 -7.71 11.24
N HIS A 15 -0.05 -7.62 9.92
CA HIS A 15 -1.33 -7.34 9.24
C HIS A 15 -2.00 -8.62 8.71
N ARG A 16 -1.34 -9.80 8.75
CA ARG A 16 -1.87 -11.10 8.31
C ARG A 16 -1.25 -12.30 9.07
N ASP A 17 -1.87 -13.47 8.93
CA ASP A 17 -1.83 -14.65 9.82
C ASP A 17 -0.50 -15.03 10.50
N PHE A 18 -0.61 -15.31 11.80
CA PHE A 18 0.42 -15.43 12.85
C PHE A 18 1.54 -16.49 12.71
N SER A 19 1.53 -17.42 11.73
CA SER A 19 2.38 -18.63 11.83
C SER A 19 3.53 -18.76 10.81
N MET A 20 3.44 -18.18 9.61
CA MET A 20 4.51 -18.33 8.59
C MET A 20 5.47 -17.12 8.57
N GLU A 21 4.94 -15.91 8.49
CA GLU A 21 5.75 -14.67 8.35
C GLU A 21 6.71 -14.43 9.52
N THR A 22 6.36 -14.89 10.72
CA THR A 22 7.16 -14.64 11.92
C THR A 22 8.42 -15.50 12.01
N GLY A 23 8.36 -16.75 11.53
CA GLY A 23 9.55 -17.60 11.39
C GLY A 23 10.53 -17.00 10.40
N ASP A 24 10.01 -16.52 9.27
CA ASP A 24 10.79 -15.88 8.22
C ASP A 24 11.43 -14.57 8.68
N ALA A 25 10.71 -13.74 9.44
CA ALA A 25 11.24 -12.51 10.02
C ALA A 25 12.44 -12.77 10.94
N THR A 26 12.30 -13.69 11.90
CA THR A 26 13.40 -14.02 12.84
C THR A 26 14.60 -14.63 12.14
N PHE A 27 14.38 -15.45 11.11
CA PHE A 27 15.44 -16.00 10.29
C PHE A 27 16.15 -14.93 9.45
N LEU A 28 15.42 -14.00 8.83
CA LEU A 28 16.01 -12.88 8.09
C LEU A 28 16.90 -12.02 8.97
N LEU A 29 16.44 -11.68 10.18
CA LEU A 29 17.23 -10.92 11.15
C LEU A 29 18.55 -11.64 11.47
N GLN A 30 18.48 -12.93 11.80
CA GLN A 30 19.68 -13.74 12.07
C GLN A 30 20.62 -13.80 10.86
N ARG A 31 20.08 -14.04 9.65
CA ARG A 31 20.85 -14.12 8.39
C ARG A 31 21.67 -12.87 8.15
N TRP A 32 21.14 -11.70 8.51
CA TRP A 32 21.83 -10.42 8.34
C TRP A 32 22.60 -9.96 9.59
N GLY A 33 22.77 -10.82 10.59
CA GLY A 33 23.57 -10.55 11.79
C GLY A 33 22.94 -9.52 12.73
N LEU A 34 21.62 -9.36 12.64
CA LEU A 34 20.79 -8.60 13.57
C LEU A 34 20.46 -9.47 14.80
N ASN A 35 20.10 -8.85 15.92
CA ASN A 35 20.12 -9.53 17.22
C ASN A 35 18.91 -9.26 18.13
N THR A 36 17.93 -8.48 17.69
CA THR A 36 16.78 -8.11 18.50
C THR A 36 15.51 -8.13 17.66
N TYR A 37 14.38 -8.49 18.29
CA TYR A 37 13.04 -8.37 17.74
C TYR A 37 12.15 -7.73 18.81
N LEU A 38 11.49 -6.62 18.48
CA LEU A 38 10.53 -5.98 19.38
C LEU A 38 9.11 -6.25 18.89
N TYR A 39 8.32 -6.87 19.75
CA TYR A 39 6.91 -7.13 19.52
C TYR A 39 6.06 -5.96 20.01
N GLY A 40 5.42 -5.25 19.08
CA GLY A 40 4.43 -4.21 19.37
C GLY A 40 3.53 -3.91 18.16
N PRO A 41 2.87 -4.93 17.57
CA PRO A 41 2.05 -4.73 16.39
C PRO A 41 0.79 -3.89 16.73
N LYS A 42 0.40 -3.00 15.81
CA LYS A 42 -0.80 -2.15 15.99
C LYS A 42 -2.11 -2.94 15.96
N ASP A 43 -2.14 -4.09 15.27
CA ASP A 43 -3.32 -4.94 15.11
C ASP A 43 -3.59 -5.87 16.31
N ASP A 44 -2.61 -6.09 17.19
CA ASP A 44 -2.86 -6.79 18.45
C ASP A 44 -3.62 -5.86 19.40
N LEU A 45 -4.94 -6.02 19.45
CA LEU A 45 -5.79 -5.24 20.34
C LEU A 45 -5.30 -5.31 21.80
N LYS A 46 -4.74 -6.44 22.25
CA LYS A 46 -4.27 -6.63 23.64
C LYS A 46 -2.87 -6.04 23.90
N HIS A 47 -2.21 -5.51 22.87
CA HIS A 47 -1.00 -4.71 23.01
C HIS A 47 -1.30 -3.26 23.43
N ARG A 48 -2.39 -2.67 22.91
CA ARG A 48 -2.77 -1.26 23.14
C ARG A 48 -4.21 -1.07 23.63
N MET A 49 -5.20 -1.34 22.79
CA MET A 49 -6.63 -1.02 23.08
C MET A 49 -7.23 -1.78 24.26
N LEU A 50 -6.84 -3.04 24.43
CA LEU A 50 -7.31 -3.98 25.45
C LEU A 50 -6.14 -4.45 26.33
N TRP A 51 -5.20 -3.56 26.65
CA TRP A 51 -3.95 -3.90 27.36
C TRP A 51 -4.18 -4.56 28.74
N ARG A 52 -5.34 -4.31 29.36
CA ARG A 52 -5.78 -4.94 30.62
C ARG A 52 -6.13 -6.42 30.46
N GLU A 53 -6.50 -6.84 29.26
CA GLU A 53 -6.94 -8.20 28.97
C GLU A 53 -5.75 -9.16 28.83
N MET A 54 -5.85 -10.30 29.50
CA MET A 54 -4.85 -11.36 29.41
C MET A 54 -4.94 -12.06 28.06
N TYR A 55 -3.82 -12.61 27.59
CA TYR A 55 -3.87 -13.52 26.45
C TYR A 55 -4.65 -14.79 26.84
N LEU A 56 -5.55 -15.25 25.97
CA LEU A 56 -6.20 -16.54 26.09
C LEU A 56 -5.18 -17.65 25.84
N GLU A 57 -5.51 -18.89 26.20
CA GLU A 57 -4.59 -20.02 26.04
C GLU A 57 -4.15 -20.20 24.58
N GLU A 58 -5.10 -20.08 23.64
CA GLU A 58 -4.85 -20.17 22.19
C GLU A 58 -3.91 -19.05 21.70
N GLU A 59 -4.12 -17.81 22.12
CA GLU A 59 -3.25 -16.67 21.77
C GLU A 59 -1.85 -16.81 22.39
N ALA A 60 -1.79 -17.27 23.65
CA ALA A 60 -0.56 -17.45 24.40
C ALA A 60 0.33 -18.55 23.77
N VAL A 61 -0.25 -19.57 23.15
CA VAL A 61 0.49 -20.59 22.39
C VAL A 61 1.25 -19.94 21.23
N HIS A 62 0.61 -19.05 20.47
CA HIS A 62 1.25 -18.35 19.35
C HIS A 62 2.37 -17.43 19.83
N LEU A 63 2.12 -16.61 20.85
CA LEU A 63 3.13 -15.71 21.41
C LEU A 63 4.33 -16.49 21.98
N LYS A 64 4.08 -17.64 22.62
CA LYS A 64 5.14 -18.53 23.11
C LYS A 64 5.96 -19.13 21.98
N ALA A 65 5.33 -19.59 20.90
CA ALA A 65 6.03 -20.12 19.73
C ALA A 65 6.93 -19.06 19.10
N LEU A 66 6.45 -17.82 19.00
CA LEU A 66 7.23 -16.68 18.53
C LEU A 66 8.44 -16.37 19.42
N ILE A 67 8.25 -16.29 20.75
CA ILE A 67 9.35 -16.10 21.70
C ILE A 67 10.41 -17.21 21.52
N GLN A 68 9.98 -18.46 21.35
CA GLN A 68 10.87 -19.60 21.14
C GLN A 68 11.62 -19.53 19.81
N ALA A 69 10.96 -19.13 18.72
CA ALA A 69 11.58 -18.94 17.41
C ALA A 69 12.66 -17.85 17.46
N ALA A 70 12.36 -16.70 18.07
CA ALA A 70 13.32 -15.62 18.26
C ALA A 70 14.56 -16.10 19.03
N HIS A 71 14.37 -16.83 20.14
CA HIS A 71 15.49 -17.39 20.91
C HIS A 71 16.29 -18.44 20.13
N ALA A 72 15.63 -19.29 19.34
CA ALA A 72 16.31 -20.28 18.50
C ALA A 72 17.20 -19.63 17.43
N CYS A 73 16.80 -18.46 16.93
CA CYS A 73 17.59 -17.62 16.03
C CYS A 73 18.66 -16.77 16.76
N GLY A 74 18.79 -16.87 18.08
CA GLY A 74 19.73 -16.08 18.88
C GLY A 74 19.32 -14.61 19.05
N LEU A 75 18.05 -14.29 18.81
CA LEU A 75 17.51 -12.93 18.96
C LEU A 75 17.02 -12.69 20.38
N GLN A 76 17.22 -11.47 20.87
CA GLN A 76 16.52 -10.97 22.05
C GLN A 76 15.08 -10.59 21.67
N PHE A 77 14.10 -11.23 22.29
CA PHE A 77 12.68 -10.89 22.14
C PHE A 77 12.25 -9.88 23.20
N ILE A 78 11.80 -8.70 22.76
CA ILE A 78 11.28 -7.63 23.62
C ILE A 78 9.76 -7.55 23.46
N TYR A 79 9.01 -7.74 24.54
CA TYR A 79 7.56 -7.54 24.52
C TYR A 79 7.21 -6.09 24.91
N ALA A 80 6.61 -5.34 24.01
CA ALA A 80 6.09 -4.01 24.31
C ALA A 80 4.62 -4.04 24.71
N LEU A 81 4.21 -3.04 25.49
CA LEU A 81 2.81 -2.80 25.86
C LEU A 81 2.54 -1.30 25.91
N SER A 82 1.40 -0.86 25.38
CA SER A 82 1.03 0.55 25.27
C SER A 82 -0.21 0.88 26.11
N PRO A 83 -0.08 1.04 27.44
CA PRO A 83 -1.23 1.31 28.32
C PRO A 83 -1.69 2.78 28.30
N GLY A 84 -0.95 3.68 27.65
CA GLY A 84 -1.09 5.13 27.83
C GLY A 84 -2.44 5.75 27.44
N GLN A 85 -3.25 5.07 26.62
CA GLN A 85 -4.49 5.64 26.09
C GLN A 85 -5.57 5.83 27.15
N ASP A 86 -5.65 4.93 28.14
CA ASP A 86 -6.72 4.94 29.13
C ASP A 86 -6.28 4.45 30.53
N ILE A 87 -4.98 4.34 30.79
CA ILE A 87 -4.45 4.05 32.13
C ILE A 87 -4.77 5.20 33.10
N ILE A 88 -5.22 4.85 34.30
CA ILE A 88 -5.26 5.76 35.44
C ILE A 88 -4.04 5.46 36.32
N PHE A 89 -3.02 6.32 36.24
CA PHE A 89 -1.69 6.04 36.83
C PHE A 89 -1.72 5.85 38.34
N SER A 90 -2.61 6.57 39.03
CA SER A 90 -2.79 6.53 40.48
C SER A 90 -3.66 5.37 40.95
N ASN A 91 -4.36 4.69 40.05
CA ASN A 91 -5.24 3.57 40.39
C ASN A 91 -4.43 2.28 40.54
N SER A 92 -4.29 1.80 41.77
CA SER A 92 -3.61 0.54 42.08
C SER A 92 -4.13 -0.67 41.29
N TYR A 93 -5.42 -0.67 40.90
CA TYR A 93 -5.99 -1.75 40.11
C TYR A 93 -5.38 -1.84 38.70
N ASP A 94 -5.21 -0.70 38.03
CA ASP A 94 -4.60 -0.65 36.69
C ASP A 94 -3.14 -1.10 36.75
N VAL A 95 -2.38 -0.67 37.76
CA VAL A 95 -1.00 -1.11 37.96
C VAL A 95 -0.92 -2.62 38.23
N VAL A 96 -1.88 -3.19 38.99
CA VAL A 96 -1.96 -4.65 39.21
C VAL A 96 -2.26 -5.41 37.92
N LEU A 97 -3.16 -4.91 37.08
CA LEU A 97 -3.45 -5.52 35.78
C LEU A 97 -2.24 -5.45 34.84
N LEU A 98 -1.53 -4.33 34.83
CA LEU A 98 -0.30 -4.16 34.06
C LEU A 98 0.76 -5.20 34.46
N LYS A 99 1.00 -5.35 35.78
CA LYS A 99 1.89 -6.37 36.34
C LYS A 99 1.46 -7.78 35.94
N ARG A 100 0.16 -8.08 36.03
CA ARG A 100 -0.40 -9.39 35.72
C ARG A 100 -0.18 -9.77 34.24
N LYS A 101 -0.44 -8.83 33.32
CA LYS A 101 -0.21 -9.01 31.87
C LYS A 101 1.25 -9.27 31.56
N LEU A 102 2.16 -8.43 32.07
CA LEU A 102 3.60 -8.60 31.85
C LEU A 102 4.13 -9.90 32.47
N ARG A 103 3.62 -10.30 33.64
CA ARG A 103 3.99 -11.56 34.27
C ARG A 103 3.50 -12.79 33.49
N GLN A 104 2.35 -12.70 32.82
CA GLN A 104 1.92 -13.76 31.90
C GLN A 104 2.93 -13.95 30.78
N VAL A 105 3.32 -12.87 30.10
CA VAL A 105 4.27 -12.94 28.99
C VAL A 105 5.67 -13.38 29.46
N ALA A 106 6.08 -12.96 30.65
CA ALA A 106 7.29 -13.49 31.30
C ALA A 106 7.20 -15.02 31.50
N GLY A 107 6.04 -15.53 31.92
CA GLY A 107 5.76 -16.96 32.05
C GLY A 107 5.79 -17.74 30.74
N LEU A 108 5.65 -17.06 29.59
CA LEU A 108 5.83 -17.67 28.25
C LEU A 108 7.29 -17.75 27.84
N GLY A 109 8.22 -17.15 28.60
CA GLY A 109 9.67 -17.20 28.38
C GLY A 109 10.31 -15.87 27.98
N CYS A 110 9.53 -14.78 27.87
CA CYS A 110 10.06 -13.45 27.57
C CYS A 110 10.84 -12.88 28.77
N LYS A 111 11.95 -12.19 28.50
CA LYS A 111 12.85 -11.62 29.53
C LYS A 111 13.15 -10.13 29.34
N ALA A 112 12.64 -9.51 28.29
CA ALA A 112 12.86 -8.12 27.97
C ALA A 112 11.53 -7.45 27.64
N PHE A 113 11.33 -6.23 28.12
CA PHE A 113 10.02 -5.58 28.07
C PHE A 113 10.14 -4.12 27.64
N ALA A 114 9.03 -3.56 27.15
CA ALA A 114 8.91 -2.13 26.90
C ALA A 114 7.53 -1.61 27.33
N ILE A 115 7.49 -0.40 27.87
CA ILE A 115 6.25 0.35 28.12
C ILE A 115 6.25 1.57 27.23
N LEU A 116 5.20 1.72 26.42
CA LEU A 116 5.12 2.77 25.42
C LEU A 116 4.01 3.78 25.76
N PHE A 117 4.38 5.06 25.76
CA PHE A 117 3.49 6.20 25.98
C PHE A 117 3.48 7.16 24.77
N ASP A 118 3.69 6.63 23.58
CA ASP A 118 3.59 7.31 22.29
C ASP A 118 2.14 7.56 21.87
N ASP A 119 1.90 8.66 21.15
CA ASP A 119 0.61 9.00 20.51
C ASP A 119 -0.58 9.00 21.49
N ILE A 120 -0.40 9.67 22.63
CA ILE A 120 -1.43 9.89 23.66
C ILE A 120 -1.60 11.37 24.00
N ASP A 121 -2.74 11.71 24.62
CA ASP A 121 -2.98 13.04 25.17
C ASP A 121 -1.98 13.33 26.30
N HIS A 122 -1.50 14.58 26.39
CA HIS A 122 -0.54 15.03 27.40
C HIS A 122 -1.22 15.45 28.72
N THR A 123 -2.53 15.21 28.85
CA THR A 123 -3.32 15.61 30.02
C THR A 123 -3.57 14.44 30.96
N LEU A 124 -3.25 14.66 32.24
CA LEU A 124 -3.68 13.75 33.31
C LEU A 124 -5.19 13.87 33.53
N CYS A 125 -5.82 12.74 33.85
CA CYS A 125 -7.17 12.74 34.38
C CYS A 125 -7.20 13.38 35.79
N GLN A 126 -8.39 13.75 36.28
CA GLN A 126 -8.48 14.53 37.52
C GLN A 126 -7.90 13.81 38.74
N VAL A 127 -8.13 12.50 38.86
CA VAL A 127 -7.61 11.72 40.00
C VAL A 127 -6.09 11.61 39.98
N ASP A 128 -5.46 11.57 38.81
CA ASP A 128 -4.00 11.53 38.71
C ASP A 128 -3.37 12.88 39.01
N LYS A 129 -4.05 14.00 38.72
CA LYS A 129 -3.58 15.36 39.07
C LYS A 129 -3.48 15.57 40.58
N ASP A 130 -4.28 14.87 41.36
CA ASP A 130 -4.26 14.96 42.83
C ASP A 130 -3.07 14.20 43.44
N VAL A 131 -2.44 13.29 42.67
CA VAL A 131 -1.35 12.42 43.13
C VAL A 131 0.00 12.80 42.51
N PHE A 132 0.03 13.13 41.22
CA PHE A 132 1.26 13.39 40.47
C PHE A 132 1.39 14.87 40.11
N SER A 133 2.61 15.39 40.28
CA SER A 133 2.97 16.78 39.96
C SER A 133 3.02 17.07 38.46
N SER A 134 3.26 16.06 37.61
CA SER A 134 3.21 16.19 36.15
C SER A 134 2.95 14.85 35.47
N PHE A 135 2.65 14.90 34.17
CA PHE A 135 2.47 13.72 33.31
C PHE A 135 3.71 12.81 33.29
N ALA A 136 4.92 13.41 33.28
CA ALA A 136 6.18 12.66 33.34
C ALA A 136 6.32 11.88 34.65
N HIS A 137 6.00 12.48 35.81
CA HIS A 137 6.11 11.80 37.10
C HIS A 137 5.17 10.59 37.18
N ALA A 138 3.95 10.72 36.62
CA ALA A 138 3.00 9.61 36.57
C ALA A 138 3.53 8.42 35.75
N GLN A 139 4.07 8.69 34.56
CA GLN A 139 4.65 7.66 33.69
C GLN A 139 5.92 7.04 34.28
N VAL A 140 6.82 7.86 34.83
CA VAL A 140 8.06 7.40 35.49
C VAL A 140 7.76 6.54 36.71
N SER A 141 6.78 6.93 37.52
CA SER A 141 6.33 6.14 38.68
C SER A 141 5.91 4.73 38.28
N VAL A 142 5.03 4.61 37.28
CA VAL A 142 4.57 3.31 36.77
C VAL A 142 5.73 2.53 36.13
N ALA A 143 6.55 3.16 35.28
CA ALA A 143 7.66 2.48 34.62
C ALA A 143 8.68 1.92 35.63
N ASN A 144 9.07 2.72 36.63
CA ASN A 144 9.98 2.30 37.70
C ASN A 144 9.40 1.15 38.53
N GLU A 145 8.12 1.25 38.92
CA GLU A 145 7.44 0.20 39.69
C GLU A 145 7.36 -1.12 38.92
N ILE A 146 7.05 -1.07 37.62
CA ILE A 146 7.02 -2.26 36.75
C ILE A 146 8.41 -2.84 36.55
N PHE A 147 9.42 -2.00 36.32
CA PHE A 147 10.81 -2.45 36.15
C PHE A 147 11.30 -3.21 37.38
N GLN A 148 11.06 -2.68 38.58
CA GLN A 148 11.41 -3.34 39.84
C GLN A 148 10.58 -4.60 40.09
N TYR A 149 9.27 -4.57 39.79
CA TYR A 149 8.40 -5.75 39.92
C TYR A 149 8.85 -6.92 39.04
N LEU A 150 9.39 -6.64 37.86
CA LEU A 150 9.94 -7.64 36.95
C LEU A 150 11.39 -8.03 37.27
N GLU A 151 11.88 -7.65 38.46
CA GLU A 151 13.22 -7.98 38.96
C GLU A 151 14.34 -7.35 38.11
N GLU A 152 14.13 -6.10 37.67
CA GLU A 152 15.11 -5.27 36.96
C GLU A 152 15.75 -5.98 35.73
N PRO A 153 14.94 -6.38 34.73
CA PRO A 153 15.42 -7.15 33.60
C PRO A 153 16.52 -6.40 32.83
N CYS A 154 17.50 -7.14 32.28
CA CYS A 154 18.64 -6.56 31.57
C CYS A 154 18.26 -5.64 30.40
N THR A 155 17.04 -5.76 29.88
CA THR A 155 16.50 -4.87 28.85
C THR A 155 15.06 -4.52 29.19
N PHE A 156 14.87 -3.26 29.58
CA PHE A 156 13.58 -2.63 29.77
C PHE A 156 13.57 -1.29 29.04
N LEU A 157 12.60 -1.06 28.17
CA LEU A 157 12.53 0.16 27.37
C LEU A 157 11.30 1.01 27.75
N PHE A 158 11.47 2.31 27.65
CA PHE A 158 10.43 3.30 27.89
C PHE A 158 10.30 4.18 26.64
N CYS A 159 9.11 4.23 26.04
CA CYS A 159 8.83 5.21 24.99
C CYS A 159 8.13 6.43 25.59
N PRO A 160 8.79 7.60 25.61
CA PRO A 160 8.18 8.83 26.09
C PRO A 160 7.06 9.29 25.15
N THR A 161 6.19 10.17 25.63
CA THR A 161 5.21 10.89 24.80
C THR A 161 5.89 11.93 23.92
N GLU A 162 6.88 12.66 24.45
CA GLU A 162 7.77 13.50 23.65
C GLU A 162 8.93 12.67 23.08
N TYR A 163 8.68 11.78 22.10
CA TYR A 163 9.68 10.82 21.58
C TYR A 163 10.58 11.33 20.43
N CYS A 164 10.44 12.60 20.05
CA CYS A 164 11.32 13.25 19.07
C CYS A 164 11.40 14.76 19.31
N ASN A 165 12.42 15.42 18.72
CA ASN A 165 12.65 16.85 18.96
C ASN A 165 11.43 17.72 18.63
N SER A 166 10.69 17.39 17.56
CA SER A 166 9.52 18.18 17.13
C SER A 166 8.33 18.08 18.08
N LEU A 167 8.29 17.07 18.96
CA LEU A 167 7.26 16.93 19.99
C LEU A 167 7.66 17.58 21.32
N CYS A 168 8.93 17.96 21.48
CA CYS A 168 9.42 18.53 22.73
C CYS A 168 8.90 19.94 22.96
N TYR A 169 8.30 20.21 24.13
CA TYR A 169 7.80 21.54 24.45
C TYR A 169 8.60 22.25 25.56
N PRO A 170 9.06 23.51 25.38
CA PRO A 170 9.01 24.29 24.13
C PRO A 170 10.10 23.87 23.12
N CYS A 171 11.10 23.12 23.56
CA CYS A 171 12.13 22.49 22.74
C CYS A 171 12.87 21.44 23.59
N LEU A 172 13.68 20.57 22.95
CA LEU A 172 14.42 19.48 23.60
C LEU A 172 15.13 19.91 24.90
N ALA A 173 16.04 20.90 24.83
CA ALA A 173 16.84 21.34 25.97
C ALA A 173 16.04 21.97 27.13
N LYS A 174 14.79 22.40 26.87
CA LYS A 174 13.94 23.08 27.84
C LYS A 174 12.70 22.26 28.24
N SER A 175 12.53 21.06 27.70
CA SER A 175 11.41 20.19 28.06
C SER A 175 11.48 19.80 29.52
N ALA A 176 10.52 20.26 30.31
CA ALA A 176 10.36 19.84 31.70
C ALA A 176 10.00 18.36 31.78
N TYR A 177 9.21 17.87 30.81
CA TYR A 177 8.81 16.48 30.70
C TYR A 177 10.01 15.54 30.54
N LEU A 178 10.91 15.83 29.59
CA LEU A 178 12.10 15.01 29.37
C LEU A 178 13.16 15.16 30.47
N LYS A 179 13.24 16.31 31.12
CA LYS A 179 14.12 16.49 32.30
C LYS A 179 13.69 15.59 33.46
N THR A 180 12.39 15.53 33.77
CA THR A 180 11.87 14.60 34.78
C THR A 180 12.18 13.14 34.39
N ILE A 181 12.02 12.75 33.12
CA ILE A 181 12.40 11.40 32.66
C ILE A 181 13.91 11.15 32.79
N GLY A 182 14.74 12.15 32.46
CA GLY A 182 16.19 12.07 32.62
C GLY A 182 16.59 11.84 34.07
N GLU A 183 16.02 12.61 34.99
CA GLU A 183 16.38 12.65 36.40
C GLU A 183 15.79 11.50 37.24
N GLU A 184 14.55 11.07 36.96
CA GLU A 184 13.80 10.17 37.85
C GLU A 184 13.60 8.75 37.32
N LEU A 185 13.71 8.52 36.01
CA LEU A 185 13.62 7.17 35.45
C LEU A 185 14.85 6.35 35.87
N LEU A 186 14.63 5.14 36.40
CA LEU A 186 15.72 4.31 36.91
C LEU A 186 16.77 4.04 35.82
N PRO A 187 18.08 4.09 36.15
CA PRO A 187 19.16 4.10 35.16
C PRO A 187 19.28 2.81 34.34
N GLY A 188 18.67 1.70 34.79
CA GLY A 188 18.58 0.45 34.03
C GLY A 188 17.54 0.46 32.90
N ILE A 189 16.67 1.48 32.84
CA ILE A 189 15.63 1.62 31.83
C ILE A 189 16.18 2.41 30.63
N GLY A 190 16.14 1.79 29.44
CA GLY A 190 16.45 2.45 28.17
C GLY A 190 15.32 3.37 27.72
N VAL A 191 15.65 4.45 27.02
CA VAL A 191 14.65 5.41 26.51
C VAL A 191 14.66 5.40 24.98
N ILE A 192 13.48 5.20 24.40
CA ILE A 192 13.26 5.19 22.95
C ILE A 192 13.24 6.64 22.43
N TRP A 193 13.82 6.85 21.24
CA TRP A 193 13.88 8.14 20.56
C TRP A 193 13.81 7.98 19.04
N THR A 194 13.02 8.78 18.31
CA THR A 194 12.95 8.67 16.83
C THR A 194 13.81 9.70 16.09
N GLY A 195 14.45 10.60 16.84
CA GLY A 195 15.36 11.63 16.32
C GLY A 195 14.75 13.02 16.27
N THR A 196 15.06 13.78 15.22
CA THR A 196 14.62 15.17 15.08
C THR A 196 13.12 15.29 14.75
N LYS A 197 12.54 14.24 14.15
CA LYS A 197 11.13 14.11 13.81
C LYS A 197 10.67 12.67 14.05
N VAL A 198 9.37 12.43 13.94
CA VAL A 198 8.78 11.08 13.90
C VAL A 198 9.47 10.24 12.83
N ILE A 199 9.61 10.79 11.63
CA ILE A 199 10.40 10.23 10.53
C ILE A 199 11.60 11.16 10.32
N SER A 200 12.77 10.75 10.78
CA SER A 200 13.98 11.58 10.65
C SER A 200 14.61 11.37 9.27
N LYS A 201 14.86 12.45 8.52
CA LYS A 201 15.61 12.39 7.27
C LYS A 201 17.04 11.94 7.52
N GLU A 202 17.70 12.58 8.48
CA GLU A 202 19.08 12.34 8.90
C GLU A 202 19.17 12.44 10.43
N LEU A 203 20.11 11.69 11.00
CA LEU A 203 20.52 11.79 12.40
C LEU A 203 22.00 12.15 12.45
N THR A 204 22.38 13.10 13.29
CA THR A 204 23.78 13.52 13.47
C THR A 204 24.26 13.21 14.88
N GLU A 205 25.57 13.05 15.06
CA GLU A 205 26.15 12.81 16.39
C GLU A 205 25.82 13.95 17.36
N GLU A 206 25.82 15.18 16.87
CA GLU A 206 25.46 16.37 17.66
C GLU A 206 24.02 16.29 18.15
N SER A 207 23.08 15.96 17.26
CA SER A 207 21.66 15.83 17.62
C SER A 207 21.43 14.74 18.68
N ILE A 208 22.17 13.64 18.61
CA ILE A 208 22.09 12.57 19.61
C ILE A 208 22.74 12.99 20.93
N LYS A 209 23.88 13.70 20.91
CA LYS A 209 24.52 14.21 22.12
C LYS A 209 23.60 15.14 22.90
N GLU A 210 22.87 16.03 22.23
CA GLU A 210 21.86 16.89 22.87
C GLU A 210 20.77 16.07 23.57
N VAL A 211 20.30 14.99 22.95
CA VAL A 211 19.31 14.08 23.54
C VAL A 211 19.91 13.37 24.76
N GLN A 212 21.17 12.94 24.68
CA GLN A 212 21.87 12.30 25.80
C GLN A 212 22.01 13.23 27.02
N GLU A 213 22.23 14.52 26.80
CA GLU A 213 22.33 15.52 27.88
C GLU A 213 21.02 15.66 28.64
N VAL A 214 19.88 15.68 27.94
CA VAL A 214 18.56 15.81 28.57
C VAL A 214 18.12 14.50 29.23
N LEU A 215 18.27 13.37 28.53
CA LEU A 215 17.84 12.06 29.05
C LEU A 215 18.83 11.46 30.05
N GLN A 216 20.05 12.01 30.16
CA GLN A 216 21.14 11.51 31.00
C GLN A 216 21.54 10.04 30.72
N ARG A 217 21.27 9.55 29.50
CA ARG A 217 21.57 8.19 29.04
C ARG A 217 21.67 8.14 27.52
N ARG A 218 22.26 7.06 26.99
CA ARG A 218 22.25 6.79 25.54
C ARG A 218 20.84 6.38 25.11
N PRO A 219 20.22 7.05 24.13
CA PRO A 219 18.91 6.64 23.65
C PRO A 219 19.01 5.36 22.82
N LEU A 220 17.92 4.61 22.78
CA LEU A 220 17.66 3.60 21.75
C LEU A 220 16.88 4.28 20.62
N ILE A 221 17.39 4.22 19.39
CA ILE A 221 16.68 4.78 18.25
C ILE A 221 15.53 3.86 17.85
N TRP A 222 14.34 4.41 17.70
CA TRP A 222 13.23 3.80 16.96
C TRP A 222 13.13 4.52 15.62
N ASP A 223 13.57 3.85 14.57
CA ASP A 223 13.81 4.45 13.26
C ASP A 223 12.62 4.19 12.32
N ASN A 224 11.86 5.24 11.99
CA ASN A 224 10.73 5.16 11.07
C ASN A 224 11.11 5.47 9.62
N LEU A 225 12.40 5.38 9.23
CA LEU A 225 12.84 5.69 7.86
C LEU A 225 12.07 4.91 6.78
N HIS A 226 11.63 3.70 7.09
CA HIS A 226 10.92 2.81 6.17
C HIS A 226 9.46 2.54 6.59
N ALA A 227 8.94 3.23 7.60
CA ALA A 227 7.54 3.10 8.00
C ALA A 227 6.62 3.66 6.91
N ASN A 228 5.55 2.95 6.54
CA ASN A 228 4.57 3.41 5.53
C ASN A 228 3.10 3.40 6.03
N ASP A 229 2.87 3.07 7.29
CA ASP A 229 1.54 2.98 7.91
C ASP A 229 0.73 4.29 7.89
N TYR A 230 1.39 5.43 7.67
CA TYR A 230 0.76 6.74 7.56
C TYR A 230 0.22 7.09 6.17
N ASP A 231 0.52 6.30 5.12
CA ASP A 231 -0.02 6.51 3.77
C ASP A 231 -0.09 5.19 2.99
N SER A 232 -1.31 4.71 2.74
CA SER A 232 -1.56 3.46 2.00
C SER A 232 -0.99 3.42 0.57
N LYS A 233 -0.58 4.55 -0.01
CA LYS A 233 -0.06 4.63 -1.38
C LYS A 233 1.46 4.53 -1.48
N ILE A 234 2.17 4.49 -0.36
CA ILE A 234 3.64 4.48 -0.36
C ILE A 234 4.20 3.17 0.16
N VAL A 235 5.34 2.79 -0.41
CA VAL A 235 6.19 1.70 0.07
C VAL A 235 7.64 2.13 -0.16
N PHE A 236 8.54 1.74 0.75
CA PHE A 236 9.93 2.14 0.77
C PHE A 236 10.86 0.95 0.57
N LEU A 237 11.42 0.86 -0.64
CA LEU A 237 12.33 -0.20 -1.05
C LEU A 237 13.79 0.28 -1.17
N GLY A 238 14.05 1.55 -0.83
CA GLY A 238 15.39 2.14 -0.82
C GLY A 238 16.26 1.66 0.34
N PRO A 239 17.58 1.94 0.32
CA PRO A 239 18.52 1.50 1.34
C PRO A 239 18.38 2.29 2.64
N PHE A 240 18.75 1.69 3.77
CA PHE A 240 18.94 2.38 5.04
C PHE A 240 19.96 3.53 4.88
N LYS A 241 19.58 4.78 5.21
CA LYS A 241 20.34 5.98 4.86
C LYS A 241 20.18 7.10 5.90
N GLY A 242 21.16 8.01 5.95
CA GLY A 242 21.11 9.22 6.78
C GLY A 242 21.50 9.01 8.24
N ARG A 243 22.05 7.84 8.60
CA ARG A 243 22.54 7.52 9.95
C ARG A 243 24.03 7.18 9.84
N PRO A 244 24.96 8.13 10.06
CA PRO A 244 26.38 7.83 9.97
C PRO A 244 26.77 6.77 11.01
N ILE A 245 27.72 5.90 10.66
CA ILE A 245 28.20 4.84 11.56
C ILE A 245 28.85 5.38 12.85
N GLY A 246 29.25 6.66 12.86
CA GLY A 246 29.72 7.39 14.05
C GLY A 246 28.66 7.55 15.15
N LEU A 247 27.37 7.32 14.86
CA LEU A 247 26.32 7.29 15.88
C LEU A 247 26.47 6.11 16.86
N GLY A 248 27.04 4.99 16.41
CA GLY A 248 27.04 3.74 17.18
C GLY A 248 27.50 3.86 18.64
N PRO A 249 28.62 4.54 18.95
CA PRO A 249 29.05 4.78 20.34
C PRO A 249 28.06 5.58 21.21
N HIS A 250 27.25 6.44 20.60
CA HIS A 250 26.30 7.35 21.27
C HIS A 250 24.93 6.72 21.51
N LEU A 251 24.67 5.54 20.94
CA LEU A 251 23.37 4.86 21.03
C LEU A 251 23.43 3.67 21.98
N GLN A 252 22.29 3.37 22.61
CA GLN A 252 22.04 2.08 23.22
C GLN A 252 21.76 1.02 22.14
N GLY A 253 21.01 1.42 21.10
CA GLY A 253 20.65 0.59 19.96
C GLY A 253 19.84 1.33 18.90
N LEU A 254 19.42 0.63 17.84
CA LEU A 254 18.58 1.13 16.76
C LEU A 254 17.58 0.05 16.29
N LEU A 255 16.29 0.22 16.58
CA LEU A 255 15.21 -0.63 16.08
C LEU A 255 14.62 0.06 14.85
N LEU A 256 14.58 -0.62 13.71
CA LEU A 256 13.87 -0.16 12.51
C LEU A 256 12.38 -0.49 12.66
N ASN A 257 11.53 0.46 12.30
CA ASN A 257 10.10 0.29 12.02
C ASN A 257 9.93 0.31 10.49
N PRO A 258 9.86 -0.86 9.82
CA PRO A 258 9.84 -0.93 8.35
C PRO A 258 8.44 -0.70 7.72
N ASN A 259 8.23 -1.16 6.48
CA ASN A 259 6.95 -1.17 5.78
C ASN A 259 5.99 -2.24 6.32
N CYS A 260 4.69 -1.97 6.35
CA CYS A 260 3.63 -2.91 6.71
C CYS A 260 3.74 -4.27 6.00
N GLU A 261 4.09 -4.25 4.72
CA GLU A 261 4.23 -5.41 3.85
C GLU A 261 5.55 -6.14 4.11
N PHE A 262 5.49 -7.41 4.49
CA PHE A 262 6.67 -8.17 4.92
C PHE A 262 7.73 -8.28 3.82
N GLU A 263 7.32 -8.65 2.61
CA GLU A 263 8.22 -8.86 1.47
C GLU A 263 8.89 -7.57 0.98
N ALA A 264 8.27 -6.41 1.26
CA ALA A 264 8.84 -5.10 0.97
C ALA A 264 10.07 -4.77 1.85
N ASN A 265 10.29 -5.52 2.93
CA ASN A 265 11.32 -5.23 3.93
C ASN A 265 12.66 -5.92 3.68
N PHE A 266 12.80 -6.69 2.59
CA PHE A 266 14.06 -7.36 2.27
C PHE A 266 15.24 -6.37 2.20
N ILE A 267 15.13 -5.30 1.39
CA ILE A 267 16.19 -4.29 1.24
C ILE A 267 16.39 -3.46 2.53
N PRO A 268 15.34 -2.92 3.17
CA PRO A 268 15.47 -2.21 4.44
C PRO A 268 16.25 -3.01 5.50
N ILE A 269 15.92 -4.28 5.71
CA ILE A 269 16.55 -5.14 6.73
C ILE A 269 17.98 -5.53 6.32
N HIS A 270 18.19 -5.88 5.04
CA HIS A 270 19.51 -6.24 4.52
C HIS A 270 20.51 -5.08 4.69
N THR A 271 20.10 -3.89 4.27
CA THR A 271 20.95 -2.69 4.29
C THR A 271 21.19 -2.20 5.72
N LEU A 272 20.22 -2.34 6.62
CA LEU A 272 20.42 -2.17 8.07
C LEU A 272 21.47 -3.15 8.62
N GLY A 273 21.39 -4.43 8.26
CA GLY A 273 22.40 -5.43 8.66
C GLY A 273 23.79 -5.09 8.13
N SER A 274 23.89 -4.56 6.91
CA SER A 274 25.15 -4.05 6.35
C SER A 274 25.69 -2.86 7.14
N TRP A 275 24.84 -1.91 7.52
CA TRP A 275 25.20 -0.77 8.37
C TRP A 275 25.68 -1.22 9.76
N PHE A 276 24.94 -2.13 10.40
CA PHE A 276 25.24 -2.67 11.73
C PHE A 276 26.59 -3.39 11.76
N ARG A 277 26.90 -4.21 10.75
CA ARG A 277 28.21 -4.88 10.63
C ARG A 277 29.36 -3.87 10.45
N SER A 278 29.14 -2.77 9.74
CA SER A 278 30.16 -1.72 9.58
C SER A 278 30.51 -1.04 10.92
N ILE A 279 29.53 -0.82 11.80
CA ILE A 279 29.78 -0.32 13.17
C ILE A 279 30.64 -1.32 13.97
N HIS A 280 30.34 -2.61 13.89
CA HIS A 280 31.11 -3.65 14.58
C HIS A 280 32.56 -3.73 14.08
N ARG A 281 32.77 -3.60 12.77
CA ARG A 281 34.12 -3.57 12.18
C ARG A 281 34.91 -2.35 12.65
N MET A 282 34.28 -1.16 12.69
CA MET A 282 34.94 0.07 13.17
C MET A 282 35.48 -0.11 14.60
N ARG A 283 34.67 -0.68 15.51
CA ARG A 283 35.07 -0.92 16.91
C ARG A 283 36.28 -1.86 17.04
N LYS A 284 36.36 -2.90 16.20
CA LYS A 284 37.50 -3.83 16.20
C LYS A 284 38.78 -3.16 15.70
N HIS A 285 38.69 -2.30 14.68
CA HIS A 285 39.86 -1.62 14.10
C HIS A 285 40.38 -0.47 14.97
N SER A 286 39.53 0.22 15.74
CA SER A 286 40.02 1.19 16.73
C SER A 286 40.90 0.56 17.84
N ALA A 287 40.84 -0.76 18.01
CA ALA A 287 41.70 -1.51 18.94
C ALA A 287 42.99 -2.07 18.28
N SER A 288 43.12 -2.04 16.95
CA SER A 288 44.32 -2.49 16.23
C SER A 288 44.74 -1.44 15.19
N ALA A 289 45.77 -0.66 15.50
CA ALA A 289 46.28 0.42 14.65
C ALA A 289 46.84 -0.08 13.31
N SER A 290 46.00 -0.24 12.29
CA SER A 290 46.42 -0.27 10.89
C SER A 290 45.44 0.54 10.04
N LYS A 291 45.96 1.58 9.40
CA LYS A 291 45.24 2.45 8.46
C LYS A 291 45.07 1.71 7.13
N GLU A 292 43.92 1.06 6.93
CA GLU A 292 43.39 0.78 5.60
C GLU A 292 41.97 1.34 5.51
N GLU A 293 41.81 2.38 4.67
CA GLU A 293 40.54 2.99 4.32
C GLU A 293 39.75 2.05 3.38
N SER A 294 38.80 1.26 3.91
CA SER A 294 37.66 0.72 3.11
C SER A 294 36.46 0.20 3.94
N GLY A 295 36.24 0.73 5.16
CA GLY A 295 35.26 0.18 6.11
C GLY A 295 33.96 0.96 6.31
N ALA A 296 33.71 2.03 5.54
CA ALA A 296 32.53 2.87 5.73
C ALA A 296 31.27 2.27 5.09
N TYR A 297 30.11 2.42 5.73
CA TYR A 297 28.83 2.05 5.13
C TYR A 297 28.49 3.00 3.98
N CYS A 298 28.27 2.46 2.78
CA CYS A 298 27.77 3.17 1.61
C CYS A 298 26.37 2.64 1.24
N PRO A 299 25.32 3.49 1.27
CA PRO A 299 23.96 3.07 0.93
C PRO A 299 23.83 2.47 -0.47
N GLU A 300 24.55 3.00 -1.45
CA GLU A 300 24.48 2.58 -2.86
C GLU A 300 25.13 1.20 -3.08
N GLU A 301 26.26 0.94 -2.42
CA GLU A 301 26.87 -0.40 -2.40
C GLU A 301 25.99 -1.41 -1.66
N ALA A 302 25.42 -1.01 -0.52
CA ALA A 302 24.54 -1.86 0.27
C ALA A 302 23.27 -2.21 -0.54
N LEU A 303 22.67 -1.23 -1.21
CA LEU A 303 21.53 -1.42 -2.11
C LEU A 303 21.88 -2.38 -3.26
N SER A 304 23.04 -2.19 -3.88
CA SER A 304 23.47 -3.03 -5.01
C SER A 304 23.60 -4.50 -4.61
N ARG A 305 24.14 -4.78 -3.41
CA ARG A 305 24.22 -6.15 -2.85
C ARG A 305 22.84 -6.68 -2.49
N ALA A 306 22.01 -5.86 -1.82
CA ALA A 306 20.66 -6.26 -1.44
C ALA A 306 19.79 -6.63 -2.65
N LEU A 307 19.88 -5.87 -3.75
CA LEU A 307 19.17 -6.16 -5.00
C LEU A 307 19.60 -7.49 -5.64
N GLN A 308 20.89 -7.82 -5.60
CA GLN A 308 21.39 -9.10 -6.11
C GLN A 308 20.79 -10.25 -5.30
N ASP A 309 20.89 -10.17 -3.98
CA ASP A 309 20.39 -11.20 -3.07
C ASP A 309 18.85 -11.32 -3.16
N TRP A 310 18.12 -10.22 -3.34
CA TRP A 310 16.67 -10.22 -3.47
C TRP A 310 16.20 -10.84 -4.79
N THR A 311 16.96 -10.60 -5.88
CA THR A 311 16.69 -11.23 -7.19
C THR A 311 16.74 -12.76 -7.08
N GLU A 312 17.72 -13.29 -6.35
CA GLU A 312 17.84 -14.73 -6.11
C GLU A 312 16.71 -15.25 -5.21
N GLU A 313 16.30 -14.49 -4.19
CA GLU A 313 15.25 -14.91 -3.26
C GLU A 313 13.87 -14.97 -3.93
N ILE A 314 13.51 -13.96 -4.73
CA ILE A 314 12.24 -13.94 -5.48
C ILE A 314 12.19 -15.06 -6.53
N GLY A 315 13.34 -15.47 -7.06
CA GLY A 315 13.45 -16.58 -8.01
C GLY A 315 13.18 -17.97 -7.39
N LYS A 316 13.16 -18.10 -6.06
CA LYS A 316 12.84 -19.37 -5.39
C LYS A 316 11.33 -19.55 -5.31
N SER A 317 10.84 -20.69 -5.83
CA SER A 317 9.43 -21.05 -5.70
C SER A 317 9.10 -21.39 -4.24
N VAL A 318 8.23 -20.62 -3.61
CA VAL A 318 7.65 -20.94 -2.31
C VAL A 318 6.41 -21.82 -2.55
N LEU A 319 6.64 -23.12 -2.78
CA LEU A 319 5.57 -24.11 -2.64
C LEU A 319 5.51 -24.58 -1.19
N PRO A 320 4.38 -24.43 -0.47
CA PRO A 320 4.25 -24.97 0.87
C PRO A 320 4.07 -26.49 0.81
N GLY A 321 5.10 -27.23 1.23
CA GLY A 321 5.03 -28.62 1.70
C GLY A 321 4.59 -29.69 0.70
N ALA A 322 5.54 -30.32 0.02
CA ALA A 322 5.41 -31.72 -0.41
C ALA A 322 6.71 -32.46 -0.05
N PRO A 323 6.66 -33.61 0.67
CA PRO A 323 7.82 -34.47 0.80
C PRO A 323 8.12 -35.12 -0.55
N ASP A 324 9.40 -35.27 -0.87
CA ASP A 324 9.92 -36.01 -2.02
C ASP A 324 9.24 -37.38 -2.19
N VAL A 325 8.41 -37.54 -3.24
CA VAL A 325 7.96 -38.86 -3.69
C VAL A 325 8.11 -38.97 -5.22
N ILE A 326 9.18 -39.67 -5.58
CA ILE A 326 9.41 -40.58 -6.71
C ILE A 326 8.32 -40.63 -7.80
N SER A 327 8.76 -40.34 -9.02
CA SER A 327 8.20 -40.68 -10.34
C SER A 327 7.19 -41.84 -10.41
N ASN A 328 6.04 -41.63 -11.06
CA ASN A 328 5.62 -42.38 -12.27
C ASN A 328 4.29 -41.87 -12.87
N GLU A 329 4.34 -41.62 -14.17
CA GLU A 329 3.35 -41.69 -15.25
C GLU A 329 1.83 -41.77 -14.94
N THR A 330 1.06 -40.82 -15.48
CA THR A 330 0.19 -41.00 -16.67
C THR A 330 -0.74 -39.80 -16.86
N ALA A 331 -0.35 -38.86 -17.73
CA ALA A 331 -1.24 -37.80 -18.21
C ALA A 331 -1.99 -38.30 -19.45
N THR A 332 -3.29 -38.56 -19.31
CA THR A 332 -4.19 -38.82 -20.45
C THR A 332 -4.55 -37.51 -21.14
N VAL A 333 -4.02 -37.37 -22.35
CA VAL A 333 -4.32 -36.32 -23.34
C VAL A 333 -5.79 -36.39 -23.77
N TRP A 334 -6.54 -35.30 -23.58
CA TRP A 334 -7.82 -35.09 -24.25
C TRP A 334 -7.57 -34.37 -25.58
N LYS A 335 -8.00 -34.97 -26.70
CA LYS A 335 -7.96 -34.40 -28.05
C LYS A 335 -9.24 -33.60 -28.32
N PRO A 336 -9.18 -32.40 -28.93
CA PRO A 336 -10.36 -31.71 -29.43
C PRO A 336 -10.91 -32.39 -30.70
N CYS A 337 -12.23 -32.31 -30.87
CA CYS A 337 -12.98 -32.80 -32.03
C CYS A 337 -13.02 -31.71 -33.12
N GLU A 338 -12.71 -32.09 -34.37
CA GLU A 338 -12.76 -31.21 -35.54
C GLU A 338 -14.20 -30.92 -35.96
N ILE A 339 -14.53 -29.64 -36.16
CA ILE A 339 -15.72 -29.21 -36.92
C ILE A 339 -15.32 -28.04 -37.84
N GLY A 340 -15.31 -28.33 -39.14
CA GLY A 340 -16.00 -27.57 -40.19
C GLY A 340 -15.58 -26.13 -40.48
N GLU A 341 -14.88 -25.97 -41.61
CA GLU A 341 -14.64 -24.74 -42.36
C GLU A 341 -15.95 -23.99 -42.71
N ASP A 342 -15.97 -22.67 -42.51
CA ASP A 342 -16.36 -21.67 -43.53
C ASP A 342 -16.48 -20.27 -42.90
N ARG A 343 -15.52 -19.39 -43.23
CA ARG A 343 -15.71 -17.97 -43.59
C ARG A 343 -14.35 -17.26 -43.67
N GLU A 344 -13.71 -17.41 -44.83
CA GLU A 344 -12.71 -16.47 -45.30
C GLU A 344 -13.39 -15.13 -45.64
N GLN A 345 -13.00 -14.06 -44.94
CA GLN A 345 -12.80 -12.68 -45.43
C GLN A 345 -12.92 -11.67 -44.28
N GLU A 346 -11.95 -11.67 -43.36
CA GLU A 346 -11.66 -10.49 -42.50
C GLU A 346 -10.26 -10.56 -41.83
N THR A 347 -9.30 -11.24 -42.48
CA THR A 347 -8.03 -11.65 -41.86
C THR A 347 -6.81 -10.87 -42.38
N GLN A 348 -6.86 -9.54 -42.41
CA GLN A 348 -5.67 -8.73 -42.77
C GLN A 348 -5.39 -7.50 -41.88
N VAL A 349 -6.21 -7.22 -40.85
CA VAL A 349 -5.94 -6.11 -39.90
C VAL A 349 -5.64 -6.64 -38.48
N LEU A 350 -6.14 -7.82 -38.11
CA LEU A 350 -5.92 -8.43 -36.79
C LEU A 350 -4.55 -9.14 -36.65
N THR A 351 -3.90 -9.53 -37.74
CA THR A 351 -2.61 -10.24 -37.73
C THR A 351 -1.40 -9.37 -37.35
N GLN A 352 -1.53 -8.05 -37.28
CA GLN A 352 -0.46 -7.15 -36.80
C GLN A 352 -0.54 -6.86 -35.29
N LEU A 353 -1.67 -7.15 -34.63
CA LEU A 353 -1.84 -7.07 -33.18
C LEU A 353 -1.51 -8.41 -32.50
N ASP A 354 -1.74 -9.53 -33.20
CA ASP A 354 -1.35 -10.86 -32.72
C ASP A 354 0.17 -11.09 -32.75
N SER A 355 0.91 -10.51 -33.70
CA SER A 355 2.37 -10.67 -33.73
C SER A 355 3.08 -9.97 -32.56
N ALA A 356 2.50 -8.90 -32.02
CA ALA A 356 3.00 -8.22 -30.81
C ALA A 356 2.59 -8.95 -29.53
N SER A 357 1.50 -9.70 -29.57
CA SER A 357 0.98 -10.48 -28.43
C SER A 357 1.66 -11.86 -28.34
N GLN A 358 1.99 -12.48 -29.47
CA GLN A 358 2.71 -13.77 -29.54
C GLN A 358 4.19 -13.65 -29.15
N GLU A 359 4.83 -12.48 -29.29
CA GLU A 359 6.18 -12.25 -28.75
C GLU A 359 6.18 -12.11 -27.21
N LEU A 360 5.03 -11.85 -26.58
CA LEU A 360 4.89 -11.69 -25.12
C LEU A 360 4.63 -13.02 -24.38
N GLU A 361 4.34 -14.10 -25.12
CA GLU A 361 4.07 -15.44 -24.59
C GLU A 361 5.35 -16.26 -24.32
N ALA A 362 6.53 -15.74 -24.65
CA ALA A 362 7.76 -16.54 -24.69
C ALA A 362 8.64 -16.53 -23.42
N SER A 363 8.27 -15.89 -22.30
CA SER A 363 9.09 -16.01 -21.08
C SER A 363 8.31 -16.15 -19.77
N HIS A 364 8.43 -17.34 -19.17
CA HIS A 364 8.15 -17.60 -17.75
C HIS A 364 9.24 -16.96 -16.87
N GLU A 365 9.55 -15.67 -17.08
CA GLU A 365 10.64 -15.00 -16.38
C GLU A 365 10.12 -14.25 -15.16
N THR A 366 10.52 -14.72 -13.98
CA THR A 366 10.48 -13.94 -12.73
C THR A 366 11.20 -12.60 -12.90
N PRO A 367 10.82 -11.54 -12.16
CA PRO A 367 11.50 -10.25 -12.22
C PRO A 367 13.02 -10.38 -12.05
N GLY A 368 13.78 -9.83 -12.99
CA GLY A 368 15.25 -9.83 -12.94
C GLY A 368 15.82 -8.63 -12.20
N LEU A 369 17.15 -8.56 -12.10
CA LEU A 369 17.85 -7.47 -11.41
C LEU A 369 17.50 -6.07 -11.97
N THR A 370 17.33 -5.95 -13.29
CA THR A 370 16.95 -4.68 -13.95
C THR A 370 15.53 -4.27 -13.55
N ASP A 371 14.62 -5.23 -13.43
CA ASP A 371 13.23 -5.00 -13.04
C ASP A 371 13.16 -4.52 -11.58
N LEU A 372 13.90 -5.16 -10.68
CA LEU A 372 13.96 -4.74 -9.27
C LEU A 372 14.65 -3.39 -9.08
N ARG A 373 15.67 -3.06 -9.89
CA ARG A 373 16.26 -1.72 -9.91
C ARG A 373 15.26 -0.65 -10.36
N LEU A 374 14.45 -0.95 -11.37
CA LEU A 374 13.37 -0.06 -11.81
C LEU A 374 12.36 0.12 -10.67
N LEU A 375 11.91 -0.96 -10.05
CA LEU A 375 10.96 -0.95 -8.94
C LEU A 375 11.44 -0.10 -7.75
N VAL A 376 12.66 -0.35 -7.27
CA VAL A 376 13.27 0.44 -6.17
C VAL A 376 13.49 1.90 -6.59
N GLY A 377 13.81 2.14 -7.87
CA GLY A 377 13.94 3.49 -8.42
C GLY A 377 12.64 4.30 -8.39
N LEU A 378 11.48 3.63 -8.35
CA LEU A 378 10.16 4.25 -8.20
C LEU A 378 9.79 4.44 -6.72
N PHE A 379 10.02 3.40 -5.92
CA PHE A 379 9.66 3.32 -4.51
C PHE A 379 10.91 3.33 -3.62
N TYR A 380 11.40 4.53 -3.30
CA TYR A 380 12.73 4.70 -2.72
C TYR A 380 12.71 5.03 -1.22
N LEU A 381 12.72 6.30 -0.84
CA LEU A 381 12.76 6.76 0.55
C LEU A 381 11.76 7.91 0.81
N PRO A 382 11.37 8.20 2.07
CA PRO A 382 10.36 9.23 2.37
C PRO A 382 10.69 10.64 1.88
N TYR A 383 11.99 10.97 1.76
CA TYR A 383 12.47 12.30 1.42
C TYR A 383 13.23 12.35 0.09
N GLU A 384 13.27 11.25 -0.65
CA GLU A 384 14.08 11.11 -1.84
C GLU A 384 13.46 10.07 -2.77
N HIS A 385 13.20 10.45 -4.02
CA HIS A 385 12.88 9.51 -5.08
C HIS A 385 14.18 8.90 -5.63
N GLY A 386 14.13 7.64 -6.08
CA GLY A 386 15.25 7.04 -6.80
C GLY A 386 15.46 7.69 -8.17
N ASP A 387 16.64 7.46 -8.74
CA ASP A 387 17.07 8.10 -10.00
C ASP A 387 16.05 7.96 -11.12
N LYS A 388 15.36 6.81 -11.17
CA LYS A 388 14.41 6.51 -12.23
C LYS A 388 13.12 7.33 -12.13
N ALA A 389 12.50 7.41 -10.95
CA ALA A 389 11.35 8.28 -10.75
C ALA A 389 11.72 9.76 -10.97
N GLN A 390 12.88 10.20 -10.48
CA GLN A 390 13.35 11.56 -10.73
C GLN A 390 13.52 11.86 -12.22
N HIS A 391 14.09 10.92 -12.98
CA HIS A 391 14.24 11.06 -14.42
C HIS A 391 12.89 11.13 -15.13
N LEU A 392 11.97 10.20 -14.86
CA LEU A 392 10.63 10.17 -15.44
C LEU A 392 9.86 11.47 -15.15
N LEU A 393 9.91 11.98 -13.92
CA LEU A 393 9.26 13.23 -13.54
C LEU A 393 9.86 14.44 -14.27
N LYS A 394 11.20 14.52 -14.36
CA LYS A 394 11.90 15.58 -15.09
C LYS A 394 11.55 15.56 -16.59
N GLU A 395 11.55 14.38 -17.21
CA GLU A 395 11.17 14.23 -18.61
C GLU A 395 9.72 14.62 -18.85
N PHE A 396 8.78 14.13 -18.03
CA PHE A 396 7.37 14.48 -18.14
C PHE A 396 7.12 15.98 -17.98
N GLN A 397 7.74 16.61 -16.97
CA GLN A 397 7.63 18.06 -16.75
C GLN A 397 8.20 18.86 -17.92
N TRP A 398 9.34 18.45 -18.47
CA TRP A 398 9.94 19.11 -19.62
C TRP A 398 9.05 18.97 -20.87
N LEU A 399 8.54 17.77 -21.16
CA LEU A 399 7.64 17.52 -22.30
C LEU A 399 6.37 18.36 -22.19
N LYS A 400 5.77 18.44 -21.00
CA LYS A 400 4.61 19.28 -20.74
C LYS A 400 4.93 20.77 -20.92
N ALA A 401 6.05 21.26 -20.40
CA ALA A 401 6.44 22.66 -20.47
C ALA A 401 6.78 23.13 -21.90
N ASN A 402 7.26 22.22 -22.75
CA ASN A 402 7.71 22.51 -24.11
C ASN A 402 6.71 22.07 -25.19
N SER A 403 5.49 21.63 -24.85
CA SER A 403 4.50 21.15 -25.83
C SER A 403 4.01 22.21 -26.81
N SER A 404 4.17 23.50 -26.47
CA SER A 404 3.78 24.62 -27.32
C SER A 404 4.52 24.66 -28.66
N CYS A 405 5.73 24.09 -28.76
CA CYS A 405 6.49 24.03 -30.01
C CYS A 405 5.83 23.13 -31.07
N ILE A 406 4.96 22.20 -30.64
CA ILE A 406 4.24 21.26 -31.53
C ILE A 406 2.86 21.76 -31.92
N SER A 407 2.28 22.68 -31.15
CA SER A 407 0.96 23.24 -31.42
C SER A 407 0.88 23.91 -32.80
N ILE A 408 -0.16 23.54 -33.55
CA ILE A 408 -0.48 24.04 -34.90
C ILE A 408 -0.52 25.57 -34.97
N ALA A 409 -0.75 26.25 -33.83
CA ALA A 409 -0.85 27.71 -33.73
C ALA A 409 0.44 28.48 -34.09
N VAL A 410 1.63 27.86 -34.05
CA VAL A 410 2.90 28.54 -34.35
C VAL A 410 3.16 28.68 -35.88
N LYS A 411 2.39 28.00 -36.72
CA LYS A 411 2.71 27.81 -38.15
C LYS A 411 2.26 28.93 -39.10
N LYS A 412 1.54 29.96 -38.65
CA LYS A 412 0.91 30.92 -39.57
C LYS A 412 1.74 32.16 -39.93
N ASP A 413 2.76 32.55 -39.16
CA ASP A 413 3.54 33.77 -39.43
C ASP A 413 5.03 33.66 -38.98
N MET A 414 5.89 32.92 -39.70
CA MET A 414 7.33 32.84 -39.35
C MET A 414 8.28 32.92 -40.56
N THR A 415 9.42 33.61 -40.37
CA THR A 415 10.52 33.78 -41.34
C THR A 415 11.47 32.57 -41.37
N SER A 416 12.23 32.36 -42.47
CA SER A 416 13.06 31.15 -42.69
C SER A 416 14.04 30.77 -41.57
N TYR A 417 14.58 31.73 -40.80
CA TYR A 417 15.49 31.44 -39.68
C TYR A 417 14.74 30.88 -38.44
N HIS A 418 13.53 31.39 -38.18
CA HIS A 418 12.68 30.88 -37.10
C HIS A 418 12.15 29.48 -37.40
N ILE A 419 11.96 29.13 -38.68
CA ILE A 419 11.55 27.79 -39.12
C ILE A 419 12.61 26.73 -38.75
N PHE A 420 13.90 27.01 -38.95
CA PHE A 420 14.97 26.06 -38.64
C PHE A 420 15.12 25.83 -37.13
N SER A 421 15.07 26.90 -36.32
CA SER A 421 15.09 26.80 -34.86
C SER A 421 13.88 26.05 -34.30
N LEU A 422 12.68 26.28 -34.86
CA LEU A 422 11.46 25.59 -34.47
C LEU A 422 11.51 24.09 -34.85
N PHE A 423 12.07 23.77 -36.02
CA PHE A 423 12.26 22.38 -36.45
C PHE A 423 13.13 21.60 -35.47
N LEU A 424 14.26 22.17 -35.03
CA LEU A 424 15.15 21.55 -34.04
C LEU A 424 14.45 21.32 -32.69
N GLN A 425 13.65 22.27 -32.22
CA GLN A 425 12.88 22.14 -30.97
C GLN A 425 11.78 21.07 -31.07
N VAL A 426 11.11 20.96 -32.22
CA VAL A 426 10.11 19.92 -32.46
C VAL A 426 10.75 18.54 -32.54
N ASP A 427 11.90 18.41 -33.19
CA ASP A 427 12.64 17.15 -33.29
C ASP A 427 13.15 16.68 -31.92
N GLU A 428 13.73 17.60 -31.14
CA GLU A 428 14.12 17.34 -29.75
C GLU A 428 12.93 16.87 -28.90
N TRP A 429 11.79 17.57 -29.00
CA TRP A 429 10.60 17.20 -28.25
C TRP A 429 10.11 15.80 -28.63
N ARG A 430 10.02 15.50 -29.93
CA ARG A 430 9.57 14.18 -30.43
C ARG A 430 10.52 13.06 -30.01
N SER A 431 11.82 13.30 -30.08
CA SER A 431 12.84 12.34 -29.62
C SER A 431 12.69 12.02 -28.13
N ARG A 432 12.54 13.05 -27.29
CA ARG A 432 12.32 12.88 -25.85
C ARG A 432 10.98 12.23 -25.52
N ALA A 433 9.92 12.55 -26.26
CA ALA A 433 8.61 11.92 -26.11
C ALA A 433 8.66 10.43 -26.44
N LEU A 434 9.40 10.03 -27.48
CA LEU A 434 9.61 8.64 -27.83
C LEU A 434 10.40 7.89 -26.75
N HIS A 435 11.45 8.51 -26.22
CA HIS A 435 12.21 7.94 -25.10
C HIS A 435 11.33 7.79 -23.85
N PHE A 436 10.57 8.82 -23.48
CA PHE A 436 9.63 8.76 -22.35
C PHE A 436 8.59 7.65 -22.53
N LYS A 437 8.07 7.46 -23.74
CA LYS A 437 7.17 6.36 -24.07
C LYS A 437 7.84 5.00 -23.82
N GLN A 438 9.07 4.79 -24.29
CA GLN A 438 9.82 3.55 -24.06
C GLN A 438 10.02 3.27 -22.57
N GLU A 439 10.28 4.31 -21.79
CA GLU A 439 10.43 4.17 -20.34
C GLU A 439 9.11 3.82 -19.63
N CYS A 440 7.99 4.33 -20.13
CA CYS A 440 6.67 3.90 -19.69
C CYS A 440 6.38 2.43 -20.08
N ASP A 441 6.85 1.99 -21.25
CA ASP A 441 6.71 0.59 -21.70
C ASP A 441 7.53 -0.38 -20.84
N ASN A 442 8.72 0.03 -20.38
CA ASN A 442 9.52 -0.76 -19.42
C ASN A 442 8.76 -1.01 -18.11
N LEU A 443 7.94 -0.05 -17.65
CA LEU A 443 7.11 -0.22 -16.44
C LEU A 443 5.95 -1.21 -16.66
N LEU A 444 5.40 -1.27 -17.87
CA LEU A 444 4.40 -2.28 -18.23
C LEU A 444 5.01 -3.68 -18.23
N HIS A 445 6.23 -3.82 -18.73
CA HIS A 445 6.96 -5.07 -18.68
C HIS A 445 7.28 -5.48 -17.24
N LEU A 446 7.73 -4.55 -16.38
CA LEU A 446 7.92 -4.78 -14.95
C LEU A 446 6.64 -5.33 -14.29
N HIS A 447 5.52 -4.65 -14.50
CA HIS A 447 4.22 -5.08 -13.98
C HIS A 447 3.86 -6.49 -14.46
N SER A 448 4.00 -6.77 -15.76
CA SER A 448 3.72 -8.11 -16.30
C SER A 448 4.61 -9.20 -15.68
N ARG A 449 5.89 -8.91 -15.40
CA ARG A 449 6.83 -9.86 -14.79
C ARG A 449 6.50 -10.11 -13.32
N ILE A 450 6.10 -9.07 -12.59
CA ILE A 450 5.68 -9.18 -11.18
C ILE A 450 4.42 -10.04 -11.06
N ILE A 451 3.40 -9.82 -11.89
CA ILE A 451 2.17 -10.65 -11.89
C ILE A 451 2.48 -12.12 -12.19
N LYS A 452 3.41 -12.39 -13.11
CA LYS A 452 3.84 -13.74 -13.47
C LYS A 452 4.82 -14.37 -12.46
N SER A 453 5.17 -13.68 -11.37
CA SER A 453 6.10 -14.18 -10.36
C SER A 453 5.59 -15.47 -9.72
N THR A 454 6.49 -16.43 -9.54
CA THR A 454 6.22 -17.68 -8.82
C THR A 454 6.19 -17.48 -7.31
N ASN A 455 6.85 -16.45 -6.79
CA ASN A 455 6.72 -16.02 -5.41
C ASN A 455 5.43 -15.18 -5.25
N ARG A 456 4.37 -15.82 -4.75
CA ARG A 456 3.06 -15.18 -4.57
C ARG A 456 3.00 -14.23 -3.37
N ALA A 457 3.79 -14.45 -2.33
CA ALA A 457 3.88 -13.52 -1.20
C ALA A 457 4.42 -12.17 -1.68
N PHE A 458 5.55 -12.19 -2.40
CA PHE A 458 6.14 -11.00 -3.04
C PHE A 458 5.14 -10.27 -3.95
N LEU A 459 4.37 -11.02 -4.75
CA LEU A 459 3.33 -10.43 -5.59
C LEU A 459 2.26 -9.74 -4.75
N TYR A 460 1.66 -10.43 -3.78
CA TYR A 460 0.51 -9.91 -3.04
C TYR A 460 0.85 -8.66 -2.23
N ASP A 461 2.04 -8.62 -1.64
CA ASP A 461 2.53 -7.47 -0.87
C ASP A 461 2.78 -6.24 -1.77
N LEU A 462 3.35 -6.44 -2.97
CA LEU A 462 3.74 -5.31 -3.82
C LEU A 462 2.70 -4.94 -4.90
N TYR A 463 1.71 -5.79 -5.15
CA TYR A 463 0.73 -5.62 -6.23
C TYR A 463 0.00 -4.26 -6.17
N PRO A 464 -0.55 -3.79 -5.04
CA PRO A 464 -1.29 -2.52 -5.01
C PRO A 464 -0.43 -1.34 -5.48
N TYR A 465 0.83 -1.29 -5.08
CA TYR A 465 1.78 -0.23 -5.45
C TYR A 465 2.18 -0.31 -6.92
N VAL A 466 2.50 -1.51 -7.40
CA VAL A 466 2.91 -1.75 -8.78
C VAL A 466 1.76 -1.48 -9.76
N TRP A 467 0.53 -1.81 -9.37
CA TRP A 467 -0.68 -1.50 -10.13
C TRP A 467 -0.93 0.01 -10.24
N ASP A 468 -0.86 0.74 -9.12
CA ASP A 468 -1.10 2.19 -9.10
C ASP A 468 -0.07 2.96 -9.95
N VAL A 469 1.22 2.63 -9.82
CA VAL A 469 2.28 3.27 -10.62
C VAL A 469 2.14 2.93 -12.11
N ARG A 470 1.71 1.71 -12.46
CA ARG A 470 1.46 1.29 -13.84
C ARG A 470 0.35 2.14 -14.46
N ASN A 471 -0.78 2.28 -13.79
CA ASN A 471 -1.93 3.04 -14.29
C ASN A 471 -1.62 4.54 -14.39
N THR A 472 -0.95 5.10 -13.38
CA THR A 472 -0.49 6.50 -13.42
C THR A 472 0.48 6.75 -14.58
N THR A 473 1.39 5.81 -14.83
CA THR A 473 2.33 5.88 -15.95
C THR A 473 1.64 5.76 -17.30
N LEU A 474 0.64 4.87 -17.44
CA LEU A 474 -0.17 4.75 -18.66
C LEU A 474 -0.90 6.05 -18.98
N LEU A 475 -1.46 6.70 -17.97
CA LEU A 475 -2.11 8.00 -18.14
C LEU A 475 -1.11 9.09 -18.56
N ALA A 476 0.06 9.13 -17.93
CA ALA A 476 1.13 10.07 -18.29
C ALA A 476 1.62 9.84 -19.73
N LYS A 477 1.81 8.57 -20.14
CA LYS A 477 2.15 8.19 -21.52
C LYS A 477 1.09 8.65 -22.51
N ALA A 478 -0.19 8.36 -22.25
CA ALA A 478 -1.29 8.78 -23.11
C ALA A 478 -1.37 10.31 -23.24
N PHE A 479 -1.18 11.04 -22.14
CA PHE A 479 -1.15 12.50 -22.14
C PHE A 479 -0.01 13.07 -23.00
N VAL A 480 1.19 12.52 -22.91
CA VAL A 480 2.33 12.94 -23.76
C VAL A 480 2.06 12.65 -25.24
N LEU A 481 1.50 11.48 -25.56
CA LEU A 481 1.14 11.14 -26.95
C LEU A 481 0.09 12.10 -27.51
N TRP A 482 -0.91 12.46 -26.70
CA TRP A 482 -1.92 13.46 -27.04
C TRP A 482 -1.32 14.84 -27.32
N LEU A 483 -0.34 15.30 -26.53
CA LEU A 483 0.35 16.57 -26.77
C LEU A 483 1.12 16.60 -28.11
N GLY A 484 1.54 15.45 -28.62
CA GLY A 484 2.39 15.34 -29.81
C GLY A 484 1.67 15.28 -31.15
N ASP A 485 0.32 15.36 -31.17
CA ASP A 485 -0.52 15.02 -32.34
C ASP A 485 -0.18 13.64 -32.96
N LEU A 486 0.46 12.76 -32.18
CA LEU A 486 0.83 11.42 -32.60
C LEU A 486 -0.43 10.55 -32.54
N PHE A 487 -1.16 10.51 -33.66
CA PHE A 487 -2.27 9.60 -34.01
C PHE A 487 -2.72 8.69 -32.84
N ILE A 488 -3.50 9.24 -31.92
CA ILE A 488 -4.58 8.47 -31.34
C ILE A 488 -5.80 8.93 -32.15
N PRO A 489 -6.53 8.05 -32.84
CA PRO A 489 -7.68 8.47 -33.61
C PRO A 489 -8.64 9.22 -32.68
N PHE A 490 -8.71 10.53 -32.87
CA PHE A 490 -9.56 11.46 -32.12
C PHE A 490 -11.06 11.08 -32.17
N PRO A 491 -11.60 10.34 -33.17
CA PRO A 491 -12.95 9.80 -33.10
C PRO A 491 -13.12 8.71 -32.02
N LEU A 492 -12.12 7.82 -31.82
CA LEU A 492 -12.30 6.64 -30.98
C LEU A 492 -12.36 6.98 -29.47
N ILE A 493 -11.54 7.91 -28.99
CA ILE A 493 -11.54 8.31 -27.57
C ILE A 493 -12.75 9.18 -27.23
N CYS A 494 -13.16 10.08 -28.12
CA CYS A 494 -14.40 10.85 -27.90
C CYS A 494 -15.60 9.91 -27.89
N ASP A 495 -15.72 8.97 -28.83
CA ASP A 495 -16.88 8.08 -28.89
C ASP A 495 -16.92 7.08 -27.72
N VAL A 496 -15.77 6.52 -27.30
CA VAL A 496 -15.69 5.61 -26.13
C VAL A 496 -15.94 6.35 -24.82
N LEU A 497 -15.33 7.52 -24.62
CA LEU A 497 -15.56 8.32 -23.42
C LEU A 497 -16.99 8.87 -23.40
N LEU A 498 -17.54 9.31 -24.53
CA LEU A 498 -18.90 9.81 -24.63
C LEU A 498 -19.92 8.71 -24.36
N LEU A 499 -19.71 7.50 -24.92
CA LEU A 499 -20.55 6.34 -24.63
C LEU A 499 -20.51 6.03 -23.13
N SER A 500 -19.32 5.90 -22.54
CA SER A 500 -19.17 5.66 -21.10
C SER A 500 -19.78 6.76 -20.21
N HIS A 501 -19.62 8.05 -20.58
CA HIS A 501 -20.21 9.16 -19.82
C HIS A 501 -21.73 9.28 -20.01
N SER A 502 -22.27 8.68 -21.08
CA SER A 502 -23.71 8.65 -21.34
C SER A 502 -24.41 7.46 -20.68
N THR A 503 -23.72 6.33 -20.49
CA THR A 503 -24.29 5.09 -19.95
C THR A 503 -24.00 4.92 -18.45
N VAL A 504 -22.73 4.81 -18.07
CA VAL A 504 -22.32 4.48 -16.69
C VAL A 504 -21.80 5.69 -15.90
N GLY A 505 -21.34 6.73 -16.59
CA GLY A 505 -20.81 7.95 -15.99
C GLY A 505 -21.69 8.61 -14.92
N PRO A 506 -22.99 8.86 -15.15
CA PRO A 506 -23.83 9.49 -14.13
C PRO A 506 -24.00 8.61 -12.89
N LEU A 507 -24.04 7.28 -13.06
CA LEU A 507 -24.12 6.32 -11.95
C LEU A 507 -22.85 6.39 -11.08
N LEU A 508 -21.68 6.35 -11.72
CA LEU A 508 -20.39 6.45 -11.04
C LEU A 508 -20.17 7.79 -10.35
N HIS A 509 -20.72 8.88 -10.90
CA HIS A 509 -20.52 10.22 -10.36
C HIS A 509 -21.52 10.57 -9.25
N LEU A 510 -22.80 10.23 -9.43
CA LEU A 510 -23.89 10.64 -8.53
C LEU A 510 -24.31 9.53 -7.56
N SER A 511 -23.85 8.30 -7.75
CA SER A 511 -24.14 7.15 -6.88
C SER A 511 -22.92 6.21 -6.71
N PRO A 512 -21.72 6.76 -6.39
CA PRO A 512 -20.51 5.94 -6.23
C PRO A 512 -20.65 4.88 -5.13
N GLU A 513 -21.44 5.15 -4.09
CA GLU A 513 -21.68 4.23 -2.98
C GLU A 513 -22.42 2.93 -3.36
N TYR A 514 -23.01 2.89 -4.56
CA TYR A 514 -23.67 1.71 -5.12
C TYR A 514 -22.96 1.23 -6.40
N SER A 515 -21.66 1.49 -6.52
CA SER A 515 -20.85 1.11 -7.68
C SER A 515 -19.79 0.08 -7.28
N PHE A 516 -19.94 -1.14 -7.79
CA PHE A 516 -19.04 -2.28 -7.55
C PHE A 516 -18.41 -2.72 -8.86
N ILE A 517 -17.16 -3.18 -8.79
CA ILE A 517 -16.41 -3.68 -9.94
C ILE A 517 -16.01 -5.14 -9.71
N LEU A 518 -15.86 -5.86 -10.80
CA LEU A 518 -15.30 -7.20 -10.84
C LEU A 518 -14.05 -7.19 -11.72
N GLU A 519 -12.99 -7.80 -11.22
CA GLU A 519 -11.66 -7.80 -11.84
C GLU A 519 -11.07 -9.22 -11.81
N ASP A 520 -10.50 -9.65 -12.95
CA ASP A 520 -9.71 -10.89 -13.08
C ASP A 520 -8.24 -10.55 -13.38
N ASP A 521 -7.42 -11.57 -13.61
CA ASP A 521 -5.97 -11.42 -13.88
C ASP A 521 -5.67 -10.61 -15.18
N ARG A 522 -6.67 -10.34 -16.03
CA ARG A 522 -6.57 -9.53 -17.26
C ARG A 522 -7.14 -8.11 -17.07
N GLY A 523 -7.78 -7.82 -15.94
CA GLY A 523 -8.30 -6.50 -15.56
C GLY A 523 -9.81 -6.50 -15.31
N LEU A 524 -10.43 -5.32 -15.40
CA LEU A 524 -11.88 -5.16 -15.20
C LEU A 524 -12.66 -6.09 -16.14
N CYS A 525 -13.37 -7.03 -15.54
CA CYS A 525 -14.14 -8.04 -16.26
C CYS A 525 -15.64 -8.00 -15.91
N GLY A 526 -16.08 -7.08 -15.05
CA GLY A 526 -17.49 -6.79 -14.84
C GLY A 526 -17.75 -5.63 -13.88
N TYR A 527 -19.01 -5.26 -13.71
CA TYR A 527 -19.45 -4.25 -12.76
C TYR A 527 -20.90 -4.46 -12.32
N ALA A 528 -21.25 -3.89 -11.17
CA ALA A 528 -22.62 -3.73 -10.70
C ALA A 528 -22.82 -2.30 -10.20
N LEU A 529 -23.70 -1.55 -10.85
CA LEU A 529 -24.03 -0.16 -10.52
C LEU A 529 -25.48 -0.07 -10.06
N GLY A 530 -25.77 0.79 -9.09
CA GLY A 530 -27.14 1.04 -8.67
C GLY A 530 -27.45 2.47 -8.29
N VAL A 531 -28.74 2.74 -8.16
CA VAL A 531 -29.30 4.02 -7.74
C VAL A 531 -30.31 3.75 -6.65
N MET A 532 -30.20 4.47 -5.55
CA MET A 532 -31.14 4.34 -4.42
C MET A 532 -32.54 4.86 -4.75
N ASP A 533 -32.65 6.10 -5.22
CA ASP A 533 -33.91 6.76 -5.57
C ASP A 533 -33.82 7.36 -6.97
N VAL A 534 -34.49 6.71 -7.93
CA VAL A 534 -34.41 7.09 -9.34
C VAL A 534 -34.94 8.51 -9.59
N LYS A 535 -35.97 8.96 -8.84
CA LYS A 535 -36.54 10.31 -9.01
C LYS A 535 -35.51 11.40 -8.67
N SER A 536 -34.84 11.26 -7.54
CA SER A 536 -33.81 12.18 -7.08
C SER A 536 -32.58 12.12 -7.97
N PHE A 537 -32.20 10.92 -8.42
CA PHE A 537 -31.09 10.73 -9.35
C PHE A 537 -31.32 11.44 -10.69
N ILE A 538 -32.49 11.27 -11.31
CA ILE A 538 -32.85 11.98 -12.57
C ILE A 538 -32.77 13.49 -12.38
N LYS A 539 -33.34 14.02 -11.29
CA LYS A 539 -33.29 15.44 -10.97
C LYS A 539 -31.86 15.96 -10.83
N ASN A 540 -30.99 15.18 -10.20
CA ASN A 540 -29.57 15.53 -10.05
C ASN A 540 -28.82 15.48 -11.39
N CYS A 541 -29.10 14.47 -12.23
CA CYS A 541 -28.55 14.41 -13.60
C CYS A 541 -28.90 15.67 -14.41
N GLU A 542 -30.16 16.12 -14.35
CA GLU A 542 -30.61 17.34 -15.03
C GLU A 542 -29.96 18.61 -14.50
N ALA A 543 -29.75 18.69 -13.18
CA ALA A 543 -29.21 19.87 -12.52
C ALA A 543 -27.69 20.01 -12.68
N THR A 544 -26.93 18.91 -12.65
CA THR A 544 -25.46 18.95 -12.53
C THR A 544 -24.72 18.18 -13.61
N TRP A 545 -25.14 16.95 -13.94
CA TRP A 545 -24.42 16.08 -14.86
C TRP A 545 -24.53 16.52 -16.33
N PHE A 546 -25.76 16.66 -16.83
CA PHE A 546 -25.97 17.02 -18.24
C PHE A 546 -25.46 18.43 -18.61
N PRO A 547 -25.57 19.47 -17.76
CA PRO A 547 -24.92 20.75 -18.02
C PRO A 547 -23.39 20.61 -18.16
N ALA A 548 -22.74 19.89 -17.24
CA ALA A 548 -21.29 19.67 -17.29
C ALA A 548 -20.85 18.86 -18.52
N MET A 549 -21.62 17.85 -18.91
CA MET A 549 -21.32 17.07 -20.13
C MET A 549 -21.50 17.89 -21.39
N ARG A 550 -22.49 18.80 -21.45
CA ARG A 550 -22.67 19.71 -22.60
C ARG A 550 -21.55 20.74 -22.74
N GLU A 551 -20.99 21.21 -21.63
CA GLU A 551 -19.79 22.05 -21.65
C GLU A 551 -18.56 21.27 -22.12
N LYS A 552 -18.41 20.03 -21.64
CA LYS A 552 -17.31 19.12 -22.02
C LYS A 552 -17.38 18.65 -23.48
N TYR A 553 -18.58 18.52 -24.04
CA TYR A 553 -18.84 18.00 -25.40
C TYR A 553 -19.76 18.96 -26.21
N PRO A 554 -19.21 20.01 -26.87
CA PRO A 554 -19.99 20.99 -27.64
C PRO A 554 -20.62 20.41 -28.92
N GLN A 555 -21.80 20.92 -29.32
CA GLN A 555 -22.64 20.41 -30.43
C GLN A 555 -21.99 20.37 -31.83
N ALA A 556 -20.89 21.09 -32.09
CA ALA A 556 -20.33 21.22 -33.44
C ALA A 556 -19.58 19.97 -33.96
N SER A 557 -19.49 18.89 -33.17
CA SER A 557 -18.69 17.71 -33.50
C SER A 557 -19.48 16.45 -33.85
N TYR A 558 -20.82 16.47 -33.96
CA TYR A 558 -21.59 15.21 -33.96
C TYR A 558 -22.90 15.25 -34.78
N THR A 559 -23.01 14.46 -35.86
CA THR A 559 -24.27 14.28 -36.62
C THR A 559 -25.01 12.97 -36.34
N GLU A 560 -24.39 11.96 -35.72
CA GLU A 560 -25.08 10.69 -35.37
C GLU A 560 -25.17 10.43 -33.86
N VAL A 561 -24.23 10.95 -33.05
CA VAL A 561 -24.14 10.67 -31.60
C VAL A 561 -24.99 11.61 -30.74
N SER A 562 -25.29 12.82 -31.23
CA SER A 562 -26.25 13.76 -30.61
C SER A 562 -27.62 13.10 -30.39
N ALA A 563 -28.04 12.24 -31.33
CA ALA A 563 -29.28 11.49 -31.23
C ALA A 563 -29.25 10.42 -30.13
N HIS A 564 -28.10 10.07 -29.54
CA HIS A 564 -27.96 9.13 -28.42
C HIS A 564 -28.02 9.87 -27.07
N PHE A 565 -27.40 11.04 -26.99
CA PHE A 565 -27.52 11.94 -25.82
C PHE A 565 -28.95 12.49 -25.65
N ASP A 566 -29.62 12.82 -26.77
CA ASP A 566 -31.03 13.26 -26.75
C ASP A 566 -32.02 12.08 -26.63
N ARG A 567 -31.66 10.86 -27.04
CA ARG A 567 -32.47 9.64 -26.80
C ARG A 567 -32.41 9.16 -25.36
N ASN A 568 -31.25 9.27 -24.69
CA ASN A 568 -31.05 8.91 -23.28
C ASN A 568 -31.44 10.04 -22.30
N ARG A 569 -32.52 10.78 -22.59
CA ARG A 569 -33.29 11.36 -21.50
C ARG A 569 -33.72 10.16 -20.66
N LEU A 570 -33.15 9.98 -19.46
CA LEU A 570 -33.63 9.02 -18.47
C LEU A 570 -35.15 9.13 -18.47
N ALA A 571 -35.84 8.21 -19.14
CA ALA A 571 -37.25 8.44 -19.36
C ALA A 571 -37.94 8.34 -18.00
N THR A 572 -38.95 9.17 -17.83
CA THR A 572 -39.63 9.27 -16.55
C THR A 572 -40.38 7.96 -16.35
N TYR A 573 -39.85 7.10 -15.49
CA TYR A 573 -40.52 5.88 -15.09
C TYR A 573 -41.87 6.20 -14.44
N PRO A 574 -42.92 5.38 -14.69
CA PRO A 574 -44.22 5.65 -14.12
C PRO A 574 -44.17 5.57 -12.59
N ASP A 575 -44.90 6.47 -11.93
CA ASP A 575 -44.97 6.53 -10.46
C ASP A 575 -45.42 5.22 -9.83
N SER A 576 -46.22 4.42 -10.55
CA SER A 576 -46.66 3.08 -10.13
C SER A 576 -45.51 2.08 -10.00
N LEU A 577 -44.51 2.15 -10.90
CA LEU A 577 -43.32 1.31 -10.83
C LEU A 577 -42.44 1.76 -9.66
N LEU A 578 -42.10 3.05 -9.62
CA LEU A 578 -41.20 3.61 -8.62
C LEU A 578 -41.76 3.57 -7.19
N TYR A 579 -43.08 3.46 -7.04
CA TYR A 579 -43.70 3.26 -5.72
C TYR A 579 -43.28 1.94 -5.07
N HIS A 580 -43.13 0.87 -5.87
CA HIS A 580 -42.74 -0.45 -5.38
C HIS A 580 -41.25 -0.74 -5.57
N PHE A 581 -40.64 -0.17 -6.61
CA PHE A 581 -39.24 -0.40 -6.98
C PHE A 581 -38.53 0.95 -7.19
N PRO A 582 -38.17 1.67 -6.11
CA PRO A 582 -37.56 3.00 -6.21
C PRO A 582 -36.12 2.99 -6.76
N SER A 583 -35.46 1.83 -6.74
CA SER A 583 -34.04 1.69 -7.06
C SER A 583 -33.80 1.03 -8.42
N LEU A 584 -32.80 1.52 -9.17
CA LEU A 584 -32.36 0.96 -10.45
C LEU A 584 -31.05 0.18 -10.25
N VAL A 585 -30.88 -0.96 -10.92
CA VAL A 585 -29.64 -1.74 -10.93
C VAL A 585 -29.19 -2.08 -12.34
N HIS A 586 -27.87 -2.10 -12.56
CA HIS A 586 -27.22 -2.48 -13.80
C HIS A 586 -26.04 -3.40 -13.48
N VAL A 587 -26.01 -4.60 -14.05
CA VAL A 587 -24.94 -5.58 -13.81
C VAL A 587 -24.48 -6.14 -15.14
N GLU A 588 -23.19 -6.02 -15.42
CA GLU A 588 -22.58 -6.52 -16.65
C GLU A 588 -21.28 -7.24 -16.34
N VAL A 589 -21.03 -8.34 -17.04
CA VAL A 589 -19.81 -9.13 -16.91
C VAL A 589 -19.36 -9.56 -18.31
N LEU A 590 -18.05 -9.50 -18.57
CA LEU A 590 -17.48 -9.91 -19.84
C LEU A 590 -17.78 -11.39 -20.12
N PRO A 591 -18.04 -11.77 -21.39
CA PRO A 591 -18.30 -13.16 -21.77
C PRO A 591 -17.21 -14.15 -21.35
N ASP A 592 -15.98 -13.66 -21.18
CA ASP A 592 -14.82 -14.47 -20.79
C ASP A 592 -14.86 -14.93 -19.32
N VAL A 593 -15.77 -14.40 -18.50
CA VAL A 593 -15.95 -14.83 -17.11
C VAL A 593 -16.85 -16.07 -17.10
N LEU A 594 -16.22 -17.24 -17.09
CA LEU A 594 -16.91 -18.53 -17.18
C LEU A 594 -17.67 -18.92 -15.91
N ASP A 595 -17.27 -18.39 -14.74
CA ASP A 595 -17.91 -18.71 -13.46
C ASP A 595 -19.07 -17.73 -13.12
N SER A 596 -20.29 -18.19 -13.37
CA SER A 596 -21.53 -17.47 -13.05
C SER A 596 -21.72 -17.15 -11.55
N SER A 597 -20.99 -17.84 -10.65
CA SER A 597 -21.07 -17.59 -9.21
C SER A 597 -20.52 -16.20 -8.84
N VAL A 598 -19.55 -15.73 -9.60
CA VAL A 598 -18.86 -14.45 -9.38
C VAL A 598 -19.78 -13.27 -9.74
N ALA A 599 -20.43 -13.34 -10.90
CA ALA A 599 -21.46 -12.37 -11.30
C ALA A 599 -22.61 -12.30 -10.28
N ARG A 600 -23.01 -13.46 -9.73
CA ARG A 600 -24.05 -13.54 -8.70
C ARG A 600 -23.61 -12.88 -7.39
N CYS A 601 -22.36 -13.09 -6.98
CA CYS A 601 -21.79 -12.47 -5.80
C CYS A 601 -21.78 -10.94 -5.94
N LEU A 602 -21.29 -10.45 -7.09
CA LEU A 602 -21.25 -9.02 -7.42
C LEU A 602 -22.65 -8.37 -7.37
N ALA A 603 -23.64 -8.98 -8.01
CA ALA A 603 -25.02 -8.52 -7.94
C ALA A 603 -25.57 -8.55 -6.50
N THR A 604 -25.26 -9.59 -5.72
CA THR A 604 -25.73 -9.72 -4.34
C THR A 604 -25.17 -8.61 -3.45
N CYS A 605 -23.90 -8.23 -3.61
CA CYS A 605 -23.30 -7.10 -2.90
C CYS A 605 -24.08 -5.80 -3.15
N LEU A 606 -24.41 -5.52 -4.41
CA LEU A 606 -25.20 -4.34 -4.77
C LEU A 606 -26.60 -4.36 -4.15
N LEU A 607 -27.31 -5.49 -4.24
CA LEU A 607 -28.66 -5.62 -3.69
C LEU A 607 -28.68 -5.47 -2.16
N LEU A 608 -27.68 -6.01 -1.47
CA LEU A 608 -27.54 -5.83 -0.02
C LEU A 608 -27.25 -4.39 0.36
N ALA A 609 -26.37 -3.71 -0.39
CA ALA A 609 -26.08 -2.30 -0.16
C ALA A 609 -27.33 -1.42 -0.31
N LEU A 610 -28.13 -1.66 -1.34
CA LEU A 610 -29.40 -0.95 -1.56
C LEU A 610 -30.43 -1.26 -0.45
N LYS A 611 -30.51 -2.52 -0.01
CA LYS A 611 -31.42 -2.93 1.07
C LYS A 611 -31.08 -2.26 2.40
N VAL A 612 -29.82 -2.32 2.81
CA VAL A 612 -29.35 -1.75 4.09
C VAL A 612 -29.58 -0.25 4.15
N ASN A 613 -29.48 0.43 3.00
CA ASN A 613 -29.70 1.87 2.90
C ASN A 613 -31.16 2.24 2.62
N GLY A 614 -32.10 1.29 2.74
CA GLY A 614 -33.54 1.56 2.86
C GLY A 614 -34.37 1.38 1.59
N SER A 615 -33.81 0.82 0.51
CA SER A 615 -34.61 0.47 -0.67
C SER A 615 -35.56 -0.68 -0.38
N GLN A 616 -36.82 -0.52 -0.81
CA GLN A 616 -37.87 -1.54 -0.66
C GLN A 616 -37.94 -2.48 -1.87
N GLY A 617 -37.35 -2.08 -3.00
CA GLY A 617 -37.39 -2.84 -4.23
C GLY A 617 -36.50 -2.23 -5.30
N VAL A 618 -35.98 -3.11 -6.15
CA VAL A 618 -35.11 -2.77 -7.28
C VAL A 618 -35.74 -3.20 -8.60
N PHE A 619 -35.39 -2.52 -9.68
CA PHE A 619 -35.70 -2.94 -11.04
C PHE A 619 -34.51 -2.77 -11.98
N CYS A 620 -34.57 -3.43 -13.14
CA CYS A 620 -33.66 -3.26 -14.26
C CYS A 620 -34.44 -3.37 -15.58
N GLU A 621 -33.86 -2.81 -16.65
CA GLU A 621 -34.38 -2.89 -18.01
C GLU A 621 -33.46 -3.76 -18.86
N MET A 622 -34.04 -4.55 -19.76
CA MET A 622 -33.28 -5.34 -20.72
C MET A 622 -34.09 -5.68 -21.96
N LEU A 623 -33.39 -5.99 -23.04
CA LEU A 623 -33.98 -6.48 -24.27
C LEU A 623 -34.54 -7.90 -24.08
N PRO A 624 -35.77 -8.21 -24.54
CA PRO A 624 -36.35 -9.55 -24.47
C PRO A 624 -35.54 -10.61 -25.25
N THR A 625 -34.72 -10.17 -26.21
CA THR A 625 -33.81 -11.03 -26.98
C THR A 625 -32.57 -11.45 -26.19
N ASP A 626 -32.25 -10.78 -25.09
CA ASP A 626 -31.11 -11.12 -24.22
C ASP A 626 -31.52 -12.20 -23.20
N GLN A 627 -31.60 -13.43 -23.70
CA GLN A 627 -31.99 -14.59 -22.90
C GLN A 627 -31.01 -14.89 -21.74
N LEU A 628 -29.73 -14.53 -21.89
CA LEU A 628 -28.71 -14.77 -20.87
C LEU A 628 -28.92 -13.87 -19.65
N HIS A 629 -29.11 -12.56 -19.87
CA HIS A 629 -29.40 -11.62 -18.79
C HIS A 629 -30.77 -11.90 -18.15
N LEU A 630 -31.78 -12.24 -18.94
CA LEU A 630 -33.09 -12.61 -18.43
C LEU A 630 -33.02 -13.81 -17.47
N GLU A 631 -32.31 -14.87 -17.86
CA GLU A 631 -32.08 -16.03 -16.99
C GLU A 631 -31.30 -15.67 -15.73
N PHE A 632 -30.27 -14.83 -15.86
CA PHE A 632 -29.45 -14.39 -14.73
C PHE A 632 -30.27 -13.65 -13.68
N PHE A 633 -31.03 -12.62 -14.08
CA PHE A 633 -31.87 -11.84 -13.17
C PHE A 633 -33.05 -12.66 -12.62
N THR A 634 -33.63 -13.55 -13.42
CA THR A 634 -34.68 -14.48 -12.92
C THR A 634 -34.14 -15.43 -11.85
N LYS A 635 -32.92 -15.97 -12.01
CA LYS A 635 -32.24 -16.79 -10.99
C LYS A 635 -31.88 -15.99 -9.73
N LEU A 636 -31.71 -14.68 -9.88
CA LEU A 636 -31.59 -13.72 -8.76
C LEU A 636 -32.96 -13.34 -8.16
N GLY A 637 -34.07 -13.91 -8.62
CA GLY A 637 -35.40 -13.67 -8.05
C GLY A 637 -36.08 -12.40 -8.55
N PHE A 638 -35.65 -11.84 -9.68
CA PHE A 638 -36.39 -10.79 -10.37
C PHE A 638 -37.55 -11.39 -11.16
N LEU A 639 -38.66 -10.65 -11.21
CA LEU A 639 -39.88 -11.01 -11.91
C LEU A 639 -40.22 -9.91 -12.92
N GLU A 640 -40.78 -10.27 -14.06
CA GLU A 640 -41.27 -9.31 -15.05
C GLU A 640 -42.45 -8.52 -14.45
N ILE A 641 -42.36 -7.19 -14.47
CA ILE A 641 -43.37 -6.32 -13.83
C ILE A 641 -44.47 -5.99 -14.84
N PHE A 642 -44.20 -5.31 -15.97
CA PHE A 642 -45.09 -5.16 -17.15
C PHE A 642 -44.33 -4.46 -18.31
N ARG A 643 -44.61 -4.81 -19.58
CA ARG A 643 -43.96 -4.20 -20.78
C ARG A 643 -44.27 -2.73 -21.04
N SER A 644 -45.36 -2.18 -20.49
CA SER A 644 -45.76 -0.78 -20.71
C SER A 644 -44.92 0.24 -19.94
N ASP A 645 -44.08 -0.23 -19.01
CA ASP A 645 -43.42 0.61 -18.02
C ASP A 645 -41.91 0.78 -18.31
N ALA A 646 -41.43 0.21 -19.42
CA ALA A 646 -40.07 0.35 -19.91
C ALA A 646 -39.86 1.69 -20.64
N VAL A 647 -38.66 2.25 -20.52
CA VAL A 647 -38.21 3.47 -21.22
C VAL A 647 -38.21 3.27 -22.74
N HIS A 648 -37.87 2.07 -23.19
CA HIS A 648 -37.91 1.68 -24.60
C HIS A 648 -39.05 0.70 -24.84
N HIS A 649 -39.88 0.95 -25.87
CA HIS A 649 -41.02 0.10 -26.22
C HIS A 649 -40.65 -1.35 -26.59
N GLU A 650 -39.37 -1.62 -26.79
CA GLU A 650 -38.82 -2.94 -27.11
C GLU A 650 -38.28 -3.67 -25.88
N ASP A 651 -38.09 -2.99 -24.74
CA ASP A 651 -37.50 -3.54 -23.51
C ASP A 651 -38.56 -4.10 -22.54
N ILE A 652 -38.11 -4.97 -21.65
CA ILE A 652 -38.88 -5.48 -20.51
C ILE A 652 -38.30 -4.94 -19.20
N VAL A 653 -39.18 -4.64 -18.25
CA VAL A 653 -38.81 -4.27 -16.88
C VAL A 653 -38.92 -5.50 -15.99
N LEU A 654 -37.80 -5.86 -15.37
CA LEU A 654 -37.77 -6.86 -14.30
C LEU A 654 -37.59 -6.16 -12.96
N GLY A 655 -38.24 -6.65 -11.90
CA GLY A 655 -37.96 -6.15 -10.56
C GLY A 655 -38.10 -7.18 -9.46
N ARG A 656 -37.54 -6.81 -8.31
CA ARG A 656 -37.38 -7.64 -7.13
C ARG A 656 -37.57 -6.79 -5.88
N LEU A 657 -38.42 -7.25 -4.96
CA LEU A 657 -38.50 -6.67 -3.63
C LEU A 657 -37.27 -7.10 -2.80
N LEU A 658 -36.74 -6.19 -1.99
CA LEU A 658 -35.48 -6.39 -1.26
C LEU A 658 -35.64 -6.92 0.17
#